data_AF-A0A4P5U3I9-F1
#
_entry.id   AF-A0A4P5U3I9-F1
#
_cell.length_a   1.000
_cell.length_b   1.000
_cell.length_c   1.000
_cell.angle_alpha   90.00
_cell.angle_beta   90.00
_cell.angle_gamma   90.00
#
_symmetry.space_group_name_H-M   'P 1'
#
loop_
_entity.id
_entity.type
_entity.pdbx_description
1 polymer ?
#
loop_
_entity_poly.entity_id
_entity_poly.type
_entity_poly.pdbx_seq_one_letter_code
_entity_poly.pdbx_strand_id
1 'polypeptide(L)'
;MIVGLEVNGSGQSVTAYQAYAADVDGNGKVELTDAITVLKRVVGLETQTANWLFFNQSGASAPVVSDKLKPGLAPDLKAYVTSSATASNVGLVAVLRGDVVGSQFSYEWSLTSKPANSSAALTGGTAATPAFTADVVGSYVAALKVSDGSANTSSTTLTLTAAVLVLPGTPTIGAATPGDTTASIAFTPGSTEGQTVTYTASCTSTGGANGTGSGSASPVAVTGLTNGLTYSCTITPSSSVGTGTASSAVPVLPVVAVPSAPTIGAATAGSTTASISFTAASTGSTATSFSATCTPTNGSAVTGTGSASPISMAGLTSGTSYSCAVKAVNAGGLSPASLAVTVTPVAATVAVTYSAPANFLVAVQRSYTAGPLVSVSAFTNRSRYMISDTATASSTSNYLTIGSTYSATAGYAVESATIPSQATYNSYLSKLVHVVTDSSGYFRLDSHLHPNNSIDFDAADSNKLKFRNNFGKAASLYGYVTFSYDATTQLLQAKKRYKYSYTPGTATNGNATYTPLWTEDTAFSSSAQNYYVNYTGGVYKLVSAPSSATPLYLFNSPIDLGIPSFMNPNALAFVTNSPAPFMSKVTTSAVEGTSGSIYRQVNSTYLNQVATPGSDATTKLYADAYLATIKSAVEAAGGKLRYAPEVYTAYRDAALATKLVSDSIADGAPGQNLVPYVYFTNEKDTVGAYHPFMIVVTYGNQASPNGLVDIPHPPGDGSGEYPASKVTRFSNLENYITMIPMKDYGLVTSVLDNASVITKNLWTERTLSTLEANVYTYADSADNGLLIDGSVMFPTYNNALVPSHLQGELSASGCHVGQGGGGPHCHSDGYQSGFGLALYNDSDYLNKTHPPLLGFGYDGIALFGIYRSPTDSAMLGASTALDAFGAHNHDSIGYHYHAHTVSNYKPELLSYTTTMHVLMKGAYIGKVTSIPFFRQNSAFNNNKYLGGTVK
;
A
#
# COMPACT_ATOMS: atom_id res chain seq x y z
N MET A 1 20.93 -45.08 35.34
CA MET A 1 20.10 -46.14 34.73
C MET A 1 20.29 -46.02 33.22
N ILE A 2 20.91 -47.00 32.56
CA ILE A 2 21.31 -46.91 31.15
C ILE A 2 20.17 -47.44 30.28
N VAL A 3 19.80 -46.70 29.25
CA VAL A 3 18.78 -47.05 28.26
C VAL A 3 19.48 -47.41 26.95
N GLY A 4 19.07 -48.52 26.33
CA GLY A 4 19.22 -48.72 24.90
C GLY A 4 20.56 -49.28 24.39
N LEU A 5 21.14 -50.30 25.02
CA LEU A 5 22.15 -51.13 24.36
C LEU A 5 21.87 -52.62 24.57
N GLU A 6 21.93 -53.39 23.47
CA GLU A 6 21.83 -54.86 23.44
C GLU A 6 23.08 -55.56 24.03
N VAL A 7 24.07 -54.80 24.50
CA VAL A 7 25.32 -55.28 25.09
C VAL A 7 25.73 -54.42 26.29
N ASN A 8 26.31 -55.06 27.31
CA ASN A 8 26.84 -54.36 28.49
C ASN A 8 28.15 -53.59 28.16
N GLY A 9 28.69 -52.81 29.10
CA GLY A 9 29.92 -52.01 28.92
C GLY A 9 31.20 -52.79 28.58
N SER A 10 31.13 -54.12 28.46
CA SER A 10 32.19 -55.03 28.00
C SER A 10 31.86 -55.74 26.68
N GLY A 11 30.75 -55.40 26.01
CA GLY A 11 30.40 -55.92 24.69
C GLY A 11 29.73 -57.30 24.65
N GLN A 12 29.21 -57.81 25.77
CA GLN A 12 28.45 -59.08 25.81
C GLN A 12 26.93 -58.84 25.87
N SER A 13 26.16 -59.68 25.16
CA SER A 13 24.69 -59.64 25.14
C SER A 13 24.07 -59.93 26.50
N VAL A 14 23.04 -59.17 26.85
CA VAL A 14 22.32 -59.29 28.13
C VAL A 14 21.34 -60.48 28.07
N THR A 15 21.17 -61.22 29.17
CA THR A 15 20.27 -62.39 29.18
C THR A 15 18.78 -61.96 29.22
N ALA A 16 17.88 -62.75 28.64
CA ALA A 16 16.44 -62.43 28.55
C ALA A 16 15.77 -62.16 29.91
N TYR A 17 16.25 -62.81 30.98
CA TYR A 17 15.74 -62.61 32.35
C TYR A 17 16.07 -61.22 32.91
N GLN A 18 17.18 -60.61 32.49
CA GLN A 18 17.61 -59.28 32.92
C GLN A 18 16.90 -58.16 32.14
N ALA A 19 16.50 -58.42 30.90
CA ALA A 19 15.65 -57.51 30.11
C ALA A 19 14.21 -57.48 30.67
N TYR A 20 13.66 -58.64 31.04
CA TYR A 20 12.30 -58.75 31.59
C TYR A 20 12.12 -58.06 32.94
N ALA A 21 13.18 -57.92 33.73
CA ALA A 21 13.14 -57.24 35.02
C ALA A 21 13.18 -55.69 34.90
N ALA A 22 13.54 -55.16 33.73
CA ALA A 22 13.74 -53.72 33.49
C ALA A 22 12.61 -53.07 32.67
N ASP A 23 11.79 -53.88 32.00
CA ASP A 23 10.57 -53.50 31.31
C ASP A 23 9.41 -53.44 32.32
N VAL A 24 9.20 -52.26 32.89
CA VAL A 24 8.27 -52.07 34.02
C VAL A 24 6.82 -51.89 33.56
N ASP A 25 6.60 -51.51 32.31
CA ASP A 25 5.27 -51.44 31.73
C ASP A 25 4.84 -52.75 31.01
N GLY A 26 5.79 -53.67 30.81
CA GLY A 26 5.56 -55.02 30.30
C GLY A 26 5.34 -55.08 28.79
N ASN A 27 5.81 -54.07 28.05
CA ASN A 27 5.57 -53.93 26.62
C ASN A 27 6.54 -54.74 25.73
N GLY A 28 7.50 -55.44 26.34
CA GLY A 28 8.52 -56.27 25.71
C GLY A 28 9.77 -55.50 25.26
N LYS A 29 9.88 -54.21 25.56
CA LYS A 29 11.02 -53.34 25.22
C LYS A 29 11.49 -52.58 26.47
N VAL A 30 12.78 -52.26 26.51
CA VAL A 30 13.36 -51.45 27.59
C VAL A 30 13.65 -50.06 27.03
N GLU A 31 12.71 -49.14 27.20
CA GLU A 31 12.76 -47.80 26.61
C GLU A 31 13.10 -46.72 27.64
N LEU A 32 13.37 -45.50 27.18
CA LEU A 32 13.73 -44.37 28.04
C LEU A 32 12.63 -44.05 29.07
N THR A 33 11.39 -44.28 28.68
CA THR A 33 10.18 -44.16 29.51
C THR A 33 10.14 -45.15 30.67
N ASP A 34 10.62 -46.38 30.50
CA ASP A 34 10.70 -47.38 31.57
C ASP A 34 11.74 -47.01 32.62
N ALA A 35 12.92 -46.57 32.15
CA ALA A 35 13.97 -46.08 33.02
C ALA A 35 13.55 -44.81 33.79
N ILE A 36 12.83 -43.89 33.13
CA ILE A 36 12.25 -42.71 33.78
C ILE A 36 11.20 -43.11 34.83
N THR A 37 10.39 -44.12 34.55
CA THR A 37 9.33 -44.61 35.46
C THR A 37 9.91 -45.29 36.69
N VAL A 38 10.95 -46.13 36.52
CA VAL A 38 11.67 -46.74 37.64
C VAL A 38 12.38 -45.68 38.46
N LEU A 39 13.05 -44.70 37.83
CA LEU A 39 13.73 -43.64 38.57
C LEU A 39 12.72 -42.80 39.36
N LYS A 40 11.60 -42.37 38.76
CA LYS A 40 10.52 -41.66 39.45
C LYS A 40 9.97 -42.44 40.66
N ARG A 41 9.84 -43.77 40.56
CA ARG A 41 9.43 -44.65 41.67
C ARG A 41 10.49 -44.82 42.76
N VAL A 42 11.78 -44.82 42.39
CA VAL A 42 12.90 -45.02 43.33
C VAL A 42 13.29 -43.72 44.06
N VAL A 43 13.17 -42.55 43.42
CA VAL A 43 13.52 -41.24 44.04
C VAL A 43 12.33 -40.33 44.41
N GLY A 44 11.09 -40.71 44.08
CA GLY A 44 9.87 -40.09 44.64
C GLY A 44 9.57 -38.64 44.20
N LEU A 45 9.92 -38.25 42.97
CA LEU A 45 9.80 -36.86 42.48
C LEU A 45 8.77 -36.75 41.34
N GLU A 46 7.59 -36.15 41.61
CA GLU A 46 6.55 -35.90 40.58
C GLU A 46 6.45 -34.45 40.07
N THR A 47 7.12 -33.45 40.65
CA THR A 47 6.92 -32.05 40.22
C THR A 47 8.18 -31.18 40.36
N GLN A 48 9.03 -31.15 39.32
CA GLN A 48 9.84 -29.99 38.88
C GLN A 48 10.79 -30.35 37.71
N THR A 49 11.05 -29.39 36.82
CA THR A 49 11.92 -29.54 35.64
C THR A 49 13.39 -29.77 36.01
N ALA A 50 13.96 -30.91 35.60
CA ALA A 50 15.35 -31.25 35.86
C ALA A 50 16.29 -30.59 34.82
N ASN A 51 17.38 -29.98 35.30
CA ASN A 51 18.52 -29.56 34.48
C ASN A 51 19.54 -30.70 34.37
N TRP A 52 20.04 -30.93 33.15
CA TRP A 52 20.92 -32.07 32.85
C TRP A 52 22.40 -31.70 32.99
N LEU A 53 23.17 -32.59 33.63
CA LEU A 53 24.63 -32.61 33.59
C LEU A 53 25.08 -33.98 33.06
N PHE A 54 25.92 -33.98 32.02
CA PHE A 54 26.48 -35.18 31.43
C PHE A 54 27.80 -35.56 32.13
N PHE A 55 27.96 -36.83 32.51
CA PHE A 55 29.23 -37.38 32.98
C PHE A 55 29.83 -38.26 31.88
N ASN A 56 31.06 -37.94 31.45
CA ASN A 56 31.88 -38.90 30.71
C ASN A 56 32.59 -39.84 31.71
N GLN A 57 32.79 -41.09 31.31
CA GLN A 57 33.23 -42.17 32.18
C GLN A 57 34.68 -42.00 32.66
N SER A 58 34.97 -42.42 33.91
CA SER A 58 35.86 -43.56 34.19
C SER A 58 36.12 -43.71 35.70
N GLY A 59 35.85 -44.90 36.25
CA GLY A 59 36.56 -45.41 37.43
C GLY A 59 35.78 -45.58 38.75
N ALA A 60 35.70 -46.86 39.17
CA ALA A 60 35.75 -47.36 40.55
C ALA A 60 34.44 -47.60 41.37
N SER A 61 34.18 -48.91 41.58
CA SER A 61 33.68 -49.63 42.78
C SER A 61 32.32 -49.31 43.41
N ALA A 62 31.37 -50.24 43.25
CA ALA A 62 30.13 -50.35 44.03
C ALA A 62 30.26 -51.34 45.21
N PRO A 63 29.65 -51.09 46.39
CA PRO A 63 29.68 -51.99 47.54
C PRO A 63 28.46 -52.95 47.62
N VAL A 64 28.70 -54.07 48.31
CA VAL A 64 27.79 -55.18 48.65
C VAL A 64 26.96 -54.85 49.90
N VAL A 65 25.71 -55.33 50.01
CA VAL A 65 25.03 -55.53 51.31
C VAL A 65 24.34 -56.90 51.37
N SER A 66 24.75 -57.68 52.35
CA SER A 66 24.14 -58.92 52.85
C SER A 66 23.16 -58.60 53.99
N ASP A 67 22.09 -59.39 54.16
CA ASP A 67 21.36 -59.44 55.44
C ASP A 67 21.33 -60.87 56.00
N LYS A 68 21.92 -61.01 57.20
CA LYS A 68 21.87 -62.18 58.08
C LYS A 68 20.69 -62.03 59.03
N LEU A 69 19.99 -63.11 59.36
CA LEU A 69 19.42 -63.29 60.72
C LEU A 69 19.12 -64.77 61.00
N LYS A 70 19.81 -65.36 61.99
CA LYS A 70 19.29 -66.09 63.19
C LYS A 70 20.43 -66.83 63.91
N PRO A 71 20.42 -67.00 65.25
CA PRO A 71 20.09 -68.33 65.79
C PRO A 71 19.48 -68.38 67.22
N GLY A 72 18.80 -69.51 67.55
CA GLY A 72 18.40 -69.86 68.92
C GLY A 72 17.36 -70.97 69.19
N LEU A 73 17.08 -71.95 68.30
CA LEU A 73 16.11 -73.04 68.60
C LEU A 73 16.67 -74.43 68.26
N ALA A 74 16.28 -75.44 69.06
CA ALA A 74 16.70 -76.86 69.01
C ALA A 74 16.52 -77.54 67.64
N PRO A 75 17.28 -78.61 67.31
CA PRO A 75 17.22 -79.27 66.01
C PRO A 75 15.85 -79.95 65.79
N ASP A 76 15.09 -79.43 64.84
CA ASP A 76 13.78 -79.92 64.40
C ASP A 76 13.95 -80.57 63.02
N LEU A 77 13.81 -81.90 62.93
CA LEU A 77 13.87 -82.61 61.64
C LEU A 77 12.52 -82.44 60.93
N LYS A 78 12.47 -81.62 59.88
CA LYS A 78 11.27 -81.49 59.02
C LYS A 78 11.49 -82.11 57.64
N ALA A 79 10.64 -83.07 57.30
CA ALA A 79 10.57 -83.66 55.97
C ALA A 79 9.50 -82.96 55.11
N TYR A 80 9.87 -82.65 53.86
CA TYR A 80 8.99 -82.15 52.81
C TYR A 80 9.09 -83.08 51.60
N VAL A 81 8.04 -83.13 50.81
CA VAL A 81 8.01 -83.89 49.56
C VAL A 81 7.78 -82.94 48.41
N THR A 82 8.57 -83.10 47.36
CA THR A 82 8.34 -82.46 46.07
C THR A 82 8.17 -83.54 45.00
N SER A 83 7.56 -83.19 43.88
CA SER A 83 7.40 -84.09 42.74
C SER A 83 7.90 -83.46 41.45
N SER A 84 8.31 -84.30 40.52
CA SER A 84 8.58 -83.97 39.13
C SER A 84 7.86 -85.01 38.27
N ALA A 85 7.10 -84.58 37.27
CA ALA A 85 6.31 -85.47 36.44
C ALA A 85 6.64 -85.27 34.95
N THR A 86 6.77 -86.35 34.20
CA THR A 86 6.88 -86.34 32.73
C THR A 86 5.99 -87.43 32.14
N ALA A 87 4.97 -87.01 31.37
CA ALA A 87 4.02 -87.76 30.52
C ALA A 87 3.31 -89.03 31.06
N SER A 88 3.74 -89.61 32.18
CA SER A 88 3.13 -90.73 32.93
C SER A 88 3.97 -91.14 34.15
N ASN A 89 5.27 -90.81 34.20
CA ASN A 89 6.16 -91.12 35.32
C ASN A 89 6.26 -89.94 36.29
N VAL A 90 6.07 -90.22 37.58
CA VAL A 90 6.18 -89.26 38.68
C VAL A 90 7.39 -89.63 39.53
N GLY A 91 8.43 -88.80 39.46
CA GLY A 91 9.54 -88.82 40.42
C GLY A 91 9.19 -88.02 41.66
N LEU A 92 9.40 -88.60 42.84
CA LEU A 92 9.25 -87.94 44.13
C LEU A 92 10.64 -87.65 44.70
N VAL A 93 10.77 -86.57 45.47
CA VAL A 93 12.03 -86.19 46.10
C VAL A 93 11.77 -85.81 47.55
N ALA A 94 12.46 -86.47 48.48
CA ALA A 94 12.51 -86.09 49.89
C ALA A 94 13.40 -84.86 50.04
N VAL A 95 12.88 -83.81 50.65
CA VAL A 95 13.62 -82.59 50.99
C VAL A 95 13.61 -82.42 52.49
N LEU A 96 14.79 -82.40 53.10
CA LEU A 96 14.95 -82.23 54.55
C LEU A 96 15.35 -80.79 54.87
N ARG A 97 14.79 -80.22 55.95
CA ARG A 97 15.24 -78.95 56.52
C ARG A 97 15.35 -79.06 58.04
N GLY A 98 16.51 -78.69 58.59
CA GLY A 98 16.81 -78.68 60.02
C GLY A 98 18.32 -78.80 60.29
N ASP A 99 18.80 -78.23 61.41
CA ASP A 99 20.21 -78.26 61.82
C ASP A 99 20.58 -79.59 62.50
N VAL A 100 20.50 -80.70 61.75
CA VAL A 100 20.98 -82.02 62.22
C VAL A 100 22.31 -82.33 61.52
N VAL A 101 23.42 -82.04 62.19
CA VAL A 101 24.76 -82.26 61.63
C VAL A 101 25.24 -83.65 62.03
N GLY A 102 25.25 -84.61 61.09
CA GLY A 102 26.08 -85.82 61.18
C GLY A 102 25.43 -87.22 61.20
N SER A 103 24.17 -87.42 60.80
CA SER A 103 23.53 -88.75 60.80
C SER A 103 23.11 -89.28 59.41
N GLN A 104 23.15 -90.61 59.24
CA GLN A 104 22.59 -91.34 58.08
C GLN A 104 21.05 -91.35 58.19
N PHE A 105 20.34 -90.74 57.24
CA PHE A 105 18.87 -90.75 57.22
C PHE A 105 18.32 -92.02 56.57
N SER A 106 17.23 -92.55 57.12
CA SER A 106 16.43 -93.60 56.48
C SER A 106 15.10 -93.04 55.98
N TYR A 107 14.70 -93.45 54.77
CA TYR A 107 13.45 -93.04 54.13
C TYR A 107 12.51 -94.24 54.03
N GLU A 108 11.24 -93.99 54.24
CA GLU A 108 10.18 -94.97 54.04
C GLU A 108 9.03 -94.28 53.30
N TRP A 109 8.79 -94.74 52.08
CA TRP A 109 7.74 -94.21 51.21
C TRP A 109 6.65 -95.24 50.96
N SER A 110 5.41 -94.76 50.97
CA SER A 110 4.24 -95.55 50.60
C SER A 110 3.27 -94.74 49.74
N LEU A 111 2.54 -95.42 48.85
CA LEU A 111 1.34 -94.84 48.24
C LEU A 111 0.16 -95.19 49.14
N THR A 112 -0.29 -94.22 49.92
CA THR A 112 -1.34 -94.41 50.92
C THR A 112 -2.75 -94.36 50.32
N SER A 113 -2.88 -93.73 49.14
CA SER A 113 -4.12 -93.76 48.35
C SER A 113 -3.80 -93.74 46.86
N LYS A 114 -4.60 -94.46 46.06
CA LYS A 114 -4.54 -94.47 44.60
C LYS A 114 -5.94 -94.55 44.00
N PRO A 115 -6.16 -94.10 42.76
CA PRO A 115 -7.45 -94.21 42.08
C PRO A 115 -7.91 -95.67 41.99
N ALA A 116 -9.23 -95.90 42.00
CA ALA A 116 -9.79 -97.24 41.82
C ALA A 116 -9.25 -97.89 40.53
N ASN A 117 -8.88 -99.17 40.62
CA ASN A 117 -8.25 -99.96 39.54
C ASN A 117 -6.80 -99.56 39.17
N SER A 118 -6.18 -98.62 39.89
CA SER A 118 -4.75 -98.35 39.72
C SER A 118 -3.89 -99.50 40.28
N SER A 119 -2.92 -99.95 39.50
CA SER A 119 -1.88 -100.91 39.85
C SER A 119 -0.56 -100.24 40.26
N ALA A 120 -0.49 -98.90 40.24
CA ALA A 120 0.70 -98.13 40.55
C ALA A 120 1.36 -98.54 41.89
N ALA A 121 2.67 -98.70 41.83
CA ALA A 121 3.53 -99.02 42.96
C ALA A 121 4.79 -98.15 42.91
N LEU A 122 5.36 -97.86 44.08
CA LEU A 122 6.62 -97.14 44.19
C LEU A 122 7.79 -98.05 43.85
N THR A 123 8.70 -97.53 43.05
CA THR A 123 10.02 -98.09 42.78
C THR A 123 11.04 -97.34 43.63
N GLY A 124 11.84 -98.08 44.40
CA GLY A 124 12.86 -97.49 45.29
C GLY A 124 12.30 -96.81 46.55
N GLY A 125 11.25 -97.36 47.17
CA GLY A 125 10.53 -96.75 48.31
C GLY A 125 11.34 -96.48 49.59
N THR A 126 12.63 -96.79 49.63
CA THR A 126 13.56 -96.42 50.71
C THR A 126 14.66 -95.46 50.26
N ALA A 127 14.66 -95.06 48.99
CA ALA A 127 15.56 -94.06 48.45
C ALA A 127 15.08 -92.64 48.76
N ALA A 128 16.00 -91.67 48.71
CA ALA A 128 15.65 -90.26 48.81
C ALA A 128 14.77 -89.78 47.64
N THR A 129 14.78 -90.50 46.51
CA THR A 129 14.03 -90.16 45.29
C THR A 129 13.32 -91.38 44.68
N PRO A 130 12.21 -91.86 45.26
CA PRO A 130 11.42 -92.92 44.66
C PRO A 130 10.59 -92.40 43.49
N ALA A 131 10.08 -93.30 42.66
CA ALA A 131 9.19 -92.94 41.56
C ALA A 131 8.06 -93.95 41.41
N PHE A 132 6.93 -93.51 40.83
CA PHE A 132 5.86 -94.41 40.38
C PHE A 132 5.29 -93.92 39.05
N THR A 133 4.70 -94.83 38.28
CA THR A 133 3.95 -94.48 37.08
C THR A 133 2.47 -94.33 37.42
N ALA A 134 1.89 -93.18 37.12
CA ALA A 134 0.46 -92.96 37.26
C ALA A 134 -0.26 -93.63 36.07
N ASP A 135 -0.91 -94.75 36.35
CA ASP A 135 -1.54 -95.62 35.36
C ASP A 135 -3.03 -95.35 35.13
N VAL A 136 -3.67 -94.56 36.01
CA VAL A 136 -5.10 -94.24 35.96
C VAL A 136 -5.31 -92.76 36.30
N VAL A 137 -6.21 -92.09 35.57
CA VAL A 137 -6.61 -90.71 35.86
C VAL A 137 -7.23 -90.63 37.26
N GLY A 138 -6.78 -89.69 38.07
CA GLY A 138 -7.26 -89.51 39.45
C GLY A 138 -6.15 -89.13 40.43
N SER A 139 -6.50 -89.13 41.71
CA SER A 139 -5.62 -88.69 42.80
C SER A 139 -4.79 -89.83 43.39
N TYR A 140 -3.48 -89.63 43.48
CA TYR A 140 -2.50 -90.48 44.16
C TYR A 140 -1.94 -89.73 45.37
N VAL A 141 -1.88 -90.38 46.53
CA VAL A 141 -1.29 -89.80 47.74
C VAL A 141 -0.05 -90.59 48.12
N ALA A 142 1.11 -89.94 48.05
CA ALA A 142 2.38 -90.50 48.51
C ALA A 142 2.69 -89.99 49.92
N ALA A 143 3.03 -90.90 50.83
CA ALA A 143 3.49 -90.58 52.17
C ALA A 143 4.99 -90.86 52.28
N LEU A 144 5.71 -89.92 52.90
CA LEU A 144 7.11 -90.04 53.27
C LEU A 144 7.22 -90.04 54.79
N LYS A 145 8.02 -90.96 55.31
CA LYS A 145 8.53 -90.94 56.68
C LYS A 145 10.04 -90.96 56.65
N VAL A 146 10.68 -90.08 57.42
CA VAL A 146 12.14 -89.97 57.53
C VAL A 146 12.56 -90.10 58.98
N SER A 147 13.63 -90.84 59.24
CA SER A 147 14.28 -90.94 60.55
C SER A 147 15.78 -90.65 60.45
N ASP A 148 16.33 -89.96 61.44
CA ASP A 148 17.76 -89.64 61.56
C ASP A 148 18.56 -90.74 62.27
N GLY A 149 17.98 -91.91 62.52
CA GLY A 149 18.61 -93.01 63.26
C GLY A 149 18.69 -92.79 64.77
N SER A 150 18.27 -91.62 65.28
CA SER A 150 17.93 -91.37 66.68
C SER A 150 16.40 -91.41 66.85
N ALA A 151 15.86 -91.13 68.05
CA ALA A 151 14.42 -91.19 68.30
C ALA A 151 13.57 -90.17 67.50
N ASN A 152 14.18 -89.36 66.62
CA ASN A 152 13.48 -88.35 65.83
C ASN A 152 12.94 -88.94 64.52
N THR A 153 11.65 -88.72 64.26
CA THR A 153 11.01 -89.07 62.99
C THR A 153 10.13 -87.93 62.50
N SER A 154 10.05 -87.75 61.18
CA SER A 154 9.24 -86.73 60.53
C SER A 154 8.46 -87.37 59.39
N SER A 155 7.15 -87.12 59.32
CA SER A 155 6.30 -87.68 58.26
C SER A 155 5.50 -86.60 57.55
N THR A 156 5.30 -86.76 56.25
CA THR A 156 4.51 -85.84 55.42
C THR A 156 3.86 -86.59 54.26
N THR A 157 2.88 -85.97 53.61
CA THR A 157 2.20 -86.55 52.44
C THR A 157 2.11 -85.55 51.29
N LEU A 158 2.07 -86.04 50.06
CA LEU A 158 1.84 -85.27 48.84
C LEU A 158 0.71 -85.91 48.03
N THR A 159 -0.29 -85.10 47.67
CA THR A 159 -1.39 -85.51 46.78
C THR A 159 -1.10 -85.05 45.36
N LEU A 160 -1.27 -85.93 44.38
CA LEU A 160 -1.00 -85.72 42.96
C LEU A 160 -2.19 -86.15 42.12
N THR A 161 -2.61 -85.34 41.14
CA THR A 161 -3.74 -85.66 40.26
C THR A 161 -3.27 -85.88 38.84
N ALA A 162 -3.52 -87.06 38.27
CA ALA A 162 -3.34 -87.33 36.84
C ALA A 162 -4.62 -86.95 36.05
N ALA A 163 -4.49 -86.26 34.91
CA ALA A 163 -5.60 -85.76 34.08
C ALA A 163 -5.34 -85.94 32.57
N VAL A 164 -6.40 -85.87 31.74
CA VAL A 164 -6.35 -85.96 30.27
C VAL A 164 -6.23 -84.56 29.66
N LEU A 165 -5.36 -84.37 28.67
CA LEU A 165 -5.19 -83.11 27.93
C LEU A 165 -6.02 -83.11 26.63
N VAL A 166 -6.72 -82.00 26.32
CA VAL A 166 -7.53 -81.79 25.10
C VAL A 166 -7.06 -80.56 24.31
N LEU A 167 -7.32 -80.56 22.99
CA LEU A 167 -6.99 -79.46 22.08
C LEU A 167 -7.91 -78.24 22.29
N PRO A 168 -7.47 -77.00 21.97
CA PRO A 168 -8.29 -75.79 22.07
C PRO A 168 -9.52 -75.82 21.14
N GLY A 169 -10.62 -75.18 21.57
CA GLY A 169 -11.86 -75.09 20.79
C GLY A 169 -11.76 -74.13 19.59
N THR A 170 -12.53 -74.42 18.54
CA THR A 170 -12.60 -73.63 17.30
C THR A 170 -13.03 -72.17 17.57
N PRO A 171 -12.30 -71.14 17.10
CA PRO A 171 -12.71 -69.74 17.25
C PRO A 171 -13.74 -69.34 16.18
N THR A 172 -14.56 -68.33 16.47
CA THR A 172 -15.55 -67.78 15.53
C THR A 172 -15.09 -66.42 15.02
N ILE A 173 -14.91 -66.28 13.71
CA ILE A 173 -14.44 -65.05 13.06
C ILE A 173 -15.61 -64.12 12.69
N GLY A 174 -15.42 -62.80 12.85
CA GLY A 174 -16.35 -61.75 12.37
C GLY A 174 -15.97 -61.23 10.98
N ALA A 175 -16.49 -60.05 10.59
CA ALA A 175 -16.02 -59.38 9.38
C ALA A 175 -14.56 -58.93 9.53
N ALA A 176 -13.71 -59.25 8.56
CA ALA A 176 -12.33 -58.78 8.53
C ALA A 176 -12.28 -57.30 8.08
N THR A 177 -11.52 -56.48 8.80
CA THR A 177 -11.38 -55.05 8.49
C THR A 177 -10.18 -54.84 7.55
N PRO A 178 -10.36 -54.31 6.33
CA PRO A 178 -9.28 -54.08 5.39
C PRO A 178 -8.40 -52.89 5.81
N GLY A 179 -7.11 -52.97 5.51
CA GLY A 179 -6.15 -51.87 5.62
C GLY A 179 -5.17 -51.88 4.45
N ASP A 180 -4.24 -50.92 4.43
CA ASP A 180 -3.21 -50.84 3.39
C ASP A 180 -2.25 -52.03 3.54
N THR A 181 -2.24 -52.93 2.57
CA THR A 181 -1.49 -54.21 2.59
C THR A 181 -1.77 -55.10 3.79
N THR A 182 -2.89 -54.87 4.49
CA THR A 182 -3.19 -55.50 5.77
C THR A 182 -4.66 -55.88 5.89
N ALA A 183 -4.95 -56.81 6.79
CA ALA A 183 -6.30 -57.14 7.23
C ALA A 183 -6.30 -57.37 8.75
N SER A 184 -7.26 -56.78 9.46
CA SER A 184 -7.46 -57.02 10.89
C SER A 184 -8.56 -58.05 11.09
N ILE A 185 -8.20 -59.16 11.72
CA ILE A 185 -9.07 -60.32 11.90
C ILE A 185 -9.60 -60.33 13.33
N ALA A 186 -10.81 -59.81 13.50
CA ALA A 186 -11.55 -59.89 14.76
C ALA A 186 -12.26 -61.25 14.90
N PHE A 187 -12.10 -61.90 16.04
CA PHE A 187 -12.73 -63.18 16.36
C PHE A 187 -13.13 -63.29 17.83
N THR A 188 -13.99 -64.26 18.13
CA THR A 188 -14.33 -64.71 19.48
C THR A 188 -13.62 -66.06 19.74
N PRO A 189 -12.75 -66.15 20.76
CA PRO A 189 -12.10 -67.40 21.19
C PRO A 189 -13.07 -68.57 21.45
N GLY A 190 -12.63 -69.80 21.14
CA GLY A 190 -13.29 -71.03 21.63
C GLY A 190 -12.88 -71.38 23.08
N SER A 191 -13.32 -72.54 23.60
CA SER A 191 -12.88 -73.01 24.94
C SER A 191 -11.36 -73.19 24.99
N THR A 192 -10.73 -72.69 26.06
CA THR A 192 -9.28 -72.82 26.28
C THR A 192 -8.93 -74.02 27.17
N GLU A 193 -9.91 -74.63 27.86
CA GLU A 193 -9.72 -75.74 28.81
C GLU A 193 -8.57 -75.51 29.82
N GLY A 194 -8.32 -74.24 30.19
CA GLY A 194 -7.25 -73.85 31.11
C GLY A 194 -5.85 -73.72 30.49
N GLN A 195 -5.72 -73.94 29.17
CA GLN A 195 -4.46 -73.88 28.44
C GLN A 195 -4.16 -72.47 27.90
N THR A 196 -2.88 -72.14 27.74
CA THR A 196 -2.45 -70.97 26.97
C THR A 196 -2.64 -71.25 25.47
N VAL A 197 -3.38 -70.38 24.78
CA VAL A 197 -3.72 -70.53 23.36
C VAL A 197 -3.16 -69.36 22.54
N THR A 198 -2.46 -69.66 21.46
CA THR A 198 -2.04 -68.70 20.42
C THR A 198 -2.97 -68.84 19.22
N TYR A 199 -3.43 -67.73 18.65
CA TYR A 199 -4.28 -67.70 17.47
C TYR A 199 -3.46 -67.26 16.26
N THR A 200 -3.54 -68.02 15.17
CA THR A 200 -2.88 -67.71 13.90
C THR A 200 -3.93 -67.42 12.84
N ALA A 201 -3.94 -66.18 12.35
CA ALA A 201 -4.75 -65.74 11.23
C ALA A 201 -4.03 -66.06 9.92
N SER A 202 -4.75 -66.57 8.93
CA SER A 202 -4.22 -66.89 7.61
C SER A 202 -5.15 -66.34 6.54
N CYS A 203 -4.65 -65.47 5.66
CA CYS A 203 -5.39 -64.90 4.55
C CYS A 203 -4.77 -65.35 3.22
N THR A 204 -5.58 -65.98 2.37
CA THR A 204 -5.13 -66.56 1.10
C THR A 204 -5.84 -65.96 -0.10
N SER A 205 -5.12 -65.80 -1.22
CA SER A 205 -5.67 -65.31 -2.49
C SER A 205 -5.06 -66.07 -3.66
N THR A 206 -5.80 -66.21 -4.76
CA THR A 206 -5.33 -66.89 -5.99
C THR A 206 -4.40 -66.03 -6.85
N GLY A 207 -4.31 -64.71 -6.58
CA GLY A 207 -3.49 -63.78 -7.36
C GLY A 207 -2.54 -62.90 -6.54
N GLY A 208 -2.54 -63.01 -5.22
CA GLY A 208 -1.74 -62.18 -4.31
C GLY A 208 -0.88 -63.00 -3.35
N ALA A 209 0.12 -62.38 -2.74
CA ALA A 209 0.92 -63.04 -1.71
C ALA A 209 0.03 -63.38 -0.50
N ASN A 210 0.04 -64.65 -0.08
CA ASN A 210 -0.67 -65.10 1.13
C ASN A 210 -0.01 -64.48 2.36
N GLY A 211 -0.80 -64.12 3.36
CA GLY A 211 -0.32 -63.52 4.60
C GLY A 211 -0.76 -64.31 5.83
N THR A 212 0.07 -64.30 6.87
CA THR A 212 -0.25 -64.87 8.18
C THR A 212 0.10 -63.91 9.30
N GLY A 213 -0.66 -63.92 10.39
CA GLY A 213 -0.35 -63.20 11.63
C GLY A 213 -0.70 -64.05 12.84
N SER A 214 -0.03 -63.84 13.97
CA SER A 214 -0.33 -64.58 15.20
C SER A 214 -0.41 -63.67 16.41
N GLY A 215 -1.27 -64.02 17.37
CA GLY A 215 -1.45 -63.27 18.62
C GLY A 215 -2.14 -64.10 19.70
N SER A 216 -2.08 -63.63 20.95
CA SER A 216 -2.74 -64.28 22.09
C SER A 216 -4.19 -63.82 22.30
N ALA A 217 -4.64 -62.80 21.57
CA ALA A 217 -5.96 -62.20 21.69
C ALA A 217 -6.50 -61.68 20.35
N SER A 218 -7.78 -61.31 20.34
CA SER A 218 -8.47 -60.69 19.20
C SER A 218 -8.36 -59.17 19.27
N PRO A 219 -8.16 -58.45 18.14
CA PRO A 219 -7.97 -58.97 16.78
C PRO A 219 -6.51 -59.35 16.47
N VAL A 220 -6.32 -60.18 15.44
CA VAL A 220 -4.98 -60.49 14.88
C VAL A 220 -4.81 -59.79 13.54
N ALA A 221 -3.73 -59.03 13.38
CA ALA A 221 -3.39 -58.38 12.12
C ALA A 221 -2.63 -59.32 11.17
N VAL A 222 -3.04 -59.36 9.91
CA VAL A 222 -2.34 -60.02 8.81
C VAL A 222 -1.72 -58.96 7.93
N THR A 223 -0.41 -59.03 7.70
CA THR A 223 0.37 -58.06 6.92
C THR A 223 0.92 -58.67 5.63
N GLY A 224 1.42 -57.83 4.71
CA GLY A 224 2.02 -58.29 3.45
C GLY A 224 1.01 -58.67 2.37
N LEU A 225 -0.25 -58.27 2.53
CA LEU A 225 -1.29 -58.50 1.53
C LEU A 225 -1.15 -57.52 0.36
N THR A 226 -1.67 -57.89 -0.82
CA THR A 226 -1.67 -57.02 -2.00
C THR A 226 -3.01 -56.28 -2.10
N ASN A 227 -2.97 -54.95 -2.17
CA ASN A 227 -4.19 -54.14 -2.30
C ASN A 227 -4.94 -54.44 -3.61
N GLY A 228 -6.27 -54.36 -3.57
CA GLY A 228 -7.14 -54.57 -4.73
C GLY A 228 -7.43 -56.04 -5.07
N LEU A 229 -6.87 -56.99 -4.31
CA LEU A 229 -7.18 -58.42 -4.44
C LEU A 229 -8.02 -58.91 -3.27
N THR A 230 -9.02 -59.74 -3.55
CA THR A 230 -9.83 -60.38 -2.50
C THR A 230 -9.07 -61.55 -1.88
N TYR A 231 -9.02 -61.59 -0.56
CA TYR A 231 -8.44 -62.64 0.25
C TYR A 231 -9.53 -63.37 1.05
N SER A 232 -9.33 -64.66 1.29
CA SER A 232 -10.15 -65.49 2.18
C SER A 232 -9.36 -65.79 3.46
N CYS A 233 -9.86 -65.34 4.60
CA CYS A 233 -9.15 -65.35 5.88
C CYS A 233 -9.77 -66.29 6.93
N THR A 234 -8.94 -67.08 7.61
CA THR A 234 -9.32 -67.96 8.75
C THR A 234 -8.49 -67.64 9.99
N ILE A 235 -8.95 -68.09 11.17
CA ILE A 235 -8.20 -68.03 12.44
C ILE A 235 -8.08 -69.44 13.05
N THR A 236 -6.88 -69.83 13.49
CA THR A 236 -6.57 -71.17 14.01
C THR A 236 -5.94 -71.10 15.40
N PRO A 237 -6.46 -71.81 16.42
CA PRO A 237 -5.90 -71.81 17.77
C PRO A 237 -4.84 -72.92 17.94
N SER A 238 -3.81 -72.68 18.75
CA SER A 238 -2.78 -73.66 19.10
C SER A 238 -2.36 -73.56 20.57
N SER A 239 -2.14 -74.69 21.23
CA SER A 239 -1.59 -74.78 22.59
C SER A 239 -0.41 -75.75 22.66
N SER A 240 0.15 -75.97 23.85
CA SER A 240 1.19 -76.98 24.10
C SER A 240 0.75 -78.42 23.80
N VAL A 241 -0.56 -78.67 23.69
CA VAL A 241 -1.15 -79.98 23.37
C VAL A 241 -1.21 -80.20 21.84
N GLY A 242 -1.24 -79.12 21.07
CA GLY A 242 -1.33 -79.15 19.61
C GLY A 242 -2.27 -78.09 19.04
N THR A 243 -2.53 -78.19 17.74
CA THR A 243 -3.34 -77.23 16.97
C THR A 243 -4.80 -77.64 16.94
N GLY A 244 -5.70 -76.75 17.36
CA GLY A 244 -7.15 -76.93 17.25
C GLY A 244 -7.68 -76.62 15.84
N THR A 245 -8.97 -76.82 15.63
CA THR A 245 -9.62 -76.61 14.33
C THR A 245 -9.71 -75.12 13.97
N ALA A 246 -9.47 -74.79 12.69
CA ALA A 246 -9.60 -73.42 12.18
C ALA A 246 -11.07 -72.97 12.06
N SER A 247 -11.30 -71.66 12.11
CA SER A 247 -12.61 -71.05 11.82
C SER A 247 -13.05 -71.24 10.37
N SER A 248 -14.34 -70.99 10.09
CA SER A 248 -14.79 -70.69 8.72
C SER A 248 -14.04 -69.49 8.14
N ALA A 249 -13.93 -69.42 6.81
CA ALA A 249 -13.21 -68.34 6.14
C ALA A 249 -14.12 -67.13 5.84
N VAL A 250 -13.59 -65.91 5.96
CA VAL A 250 -14.28 -64.65 5.61
C VAL A 250 -13.50 -63.87 4.54
N PRO A 251 -14.17 -63.20 3.59
CA PRO A 251 -13.48 -62.41 2.58
C PRO A 251 -13.00 -61.05 3.11
N VAL A 252 -11.88 -60.56 2.60
CA VAL A 252 -11.39 -59.18 2.81
C VAL A 252 -10.73 -58.64 1.54
N LEU A 253 -10.87 -57.35 1.28
CA LEU A 253 -10.23 -56.65 0.16
C LEU A 253 -9.34 -55.54 0.70
N PRO A 254 -8.03 -55.78 0.89
CA PRO A 254 -7.09 -54.74 1.30
C PRO A 254 -7.10 -53.59 0.31
N VAL A 255 -7.16 -52.36 0.81
CA VAL A 255 -7.21 -51.13 0.00
C VAL A 255 -6.46 -50.02 0.72
N VAL A 256 -5.86 -49.12 -0.05
CA VAL A 256 -5.36 -47.85 0.49
C VAL A 256 -6.57 -46.95 0.77
N ALA A 257 -6.79 -46.58 2.02
CA ALA A 257 -7.86 -45.63 2.33
C ALA A 257 -7.54 -44.24 1.75
N VAL A 258 -8.54 -43.58 1.17
CA VAL A 258 -8.43 -42.19 0.71
C VAL A 258 -8.33 -41.23 1.90
N PRO A 259 -7.75 -40.03 1.72
CA PRO A 259 -7.75 -39.02 2.78
C PRO A 259 -9.17 -38.51 3.06
N SER A 260 -9.39 -37.94 4.24
CA SER A 260 -10.62 -37.18 4.52
C SER A 260 -10.61 -35.83 3.80
N ALA A 261 -11.80 -35.24 3.61
CA ALA A 261 -11.95 -33.94 2.95
C ALA A 261 -11.17 -32.83 3.70
N PRO A 262 -10.39 -31.98 3.00
CA PRO A 262 -9.79 -30.80 3.61
C PRO A 262 -10.84 -29.80 4.13
N THR A 263 -10.46 -29.00 5.12
CA THR A 263 -11.25 -27.82 5.53
C THR A 263 -10.74 -26.61 4.77
N ILE A 264 -11.59 -26.04 3.89
CA ILE A 264 -11.22 -24.82 3.16
C ILE A 264 -11.23 -23.61 4.10
N GLY A 265 -10.23 -22.75 3.97
CA GLY A 265 -10.11 -21.49 4.67
C GLY A 265 -10.47 -20.30 3.77
N ALA A 266 -9.81 -19.17 3.99
CA ALA A 266 -10.00 -17.98 3.16
C ALA A 266 -9.44 -18.16 1.74
N ALA A 267 -10.16 -17.65 0.76
CA ALA A 267 -9.68 -17.42 -0.60
C ALA A 267 -9.31 -15.94 -0.77
N THR A 268 -8.07 -15.67 -1.13
CA THR A 268 -7.57 -14.31 -1.37
C THR A 268 -7.50 -14.05 -2.87
N ALA A 269 -8.22 -13.03 -3.34
CA ALA A 269 -8.25 -12.65 -4.75
C ALA A 269 -6.93 -11.97 -5.19
N GLY A 270 -6.48 -12.31 -6.40
CA GLY A 270 -5.51 -11.55 -7.18
C GLY A 270 -6.15 -10.97 -8.45
N SER A 271 -5.34 -10.56 -9.44
CA SER A 271 -5.81 -9.91 -10.66
C SER A 271 -6.51 -10.86 -11.64
N THR A 272 -5.82 -11.94 -11.97
CA THR A 272 -6.31 -13.09 -12.74
C THR A 272 -6.02 -14.40 -11.99
N THR A 273 -5.80 -14.29 -10.68
CA THR A 273 -5.37 -15.37 -9.81
C THR A 273 -6.18 -15.38 -8.51
N ALA A 274 -6.11 -16.48 -7.75
CA ALA A 274 -6.60 -16.55 -6.38
C ALA A 274 -5.71 -17.49 -5.55
N SER A 275 -5.48 -17.17 -4.29
CA SER A 275 -4.78 -18.05 -3.34
C SER A 275 -5.81 -18.72 -2.42
N ILE A 276 -5.90 -20.05 -2.48
CA ILE A 276 -6.87 -20.85 -1.74
C ILE A 276 -6.16 -21.49 -0.54
N SER A 277 -6.41 -20.95 0.65
CA SER A 277 -5.92 -21.53 1.90
C SER A 277 -6.83 -22.66 2.37
N PHE A 278 -6.25 -23.71 2.93
CA PHE A 278 -6.98 -24.83 3.54
C PHE A 278 -6.15 -25.50 4.64
N THR A 279 -6.80 -26.32 5.45
CA THR A 279 -6.17 -27.20 6.44
C THR A 279 -6.46 -28.66 6.06
N ALA A 280 -5.43 -29.49 5.99
CA ALA A 280 -5.61 -30.93 5.77
C ALA A 280 -6.34 -31.56 6.97
N ALA A 281 -7.22 -32.52 6.71
CA ALA A 281 -7.90 -33.24 7.79
C ALA A 281 -6.91 -34.03 8.65
N SER A 282 -7.12 -34.03 9.97
CA SER A 282 -6.29 -34.77 10.94
C SER A 282 -6.70 -36.24 11.11
N THR A 283 -7.83 -36.64 10.50
CA THR A 283 -8.37 -38.00 10.55
C THR A 283 -8.38 -38.63 9.16
N GLY A 284 -8.00 -39.90 9.05
CA GLY A 284 -7.88 -40.63 7.77
C GLY A 284 -6.44 -40.77 7.26
N SER A 285 -6.26 -41.31 6.05
CA SER A 285 -4.93 -41.51 5.46
C SER A 285 -4.25 -40.19 5.10
N THR A 286 -2.92 -40.14 5.21
CA THR A 286 -2.13 -38.95 4.87
C THR A 286 -2.27 -38.59 3.39
N ALA A 287 -2.55 -37.30 3.11
CA ALA A 287 -2.57 -36.77 1.76
C ALA A 287 -1.14 -36.52 1.24
N THR A 288 -0.93 -36.76 -0.05
CA THR A 288 0.34 -36.50 -0.76
C THR A 288 0.30 -35.24 -1.62
N SER A 289 -0.90 -34.84 -2.06
CA SER A 289 -1.15 -33.61 -2.79
C SER A 289 -2.61 -33.17 -2.63
N PHE A 290 -2.91 -31.98 -3.13
CA PHE A 290 -4.23 -31.35 -3.07
C PHE A 290 -4.59 -30.76 -4.44
N SER A 291 -5.88 -30.77 -4.76
CA SER A 291 -6.43 -30.19 -5.98
C SER A 291 -7.57 -29.23 -5.62
N ALA A 292 -7.47 -27.98 -6.07
CA ALA A 292 -8.52 -26.97 -5.96
C ALA A 292 -9.24 -26.80 -7.29
N THR A 293 -10.56 -26.67 -7.26
CA THR A 293 -11.40 -26.41 -8.43
C THR A 293 -12.23 -25.17 -8.17
N CYS A 294 -12.11 -24.15 -9.02
CA CYS A 294 -12.86 -22.90 -8.98
C CYS A 294 -13.80 -22.80 -10.18
N THR A 295 -15.11 -22.73 -9.94
CA THR A 295 -16.14 -22.77 -10.99
C THR A 295 -16.89 -21.44 -11.05
N PRO A 296 -16.91 -20.72 -12.19
CA PRO A 296 -17.73 -19.53 -12.36
C PRO A 296 -19.20 -19.89 -12.65
N THR A 297 -20.13 -18.95 -12.47
CA THR A 297 -21.56 -19.18 -12.77
C THR A 297 -21.80 -19.54 -14.24
N ASN A 298 -21.08 -18.89 -15.16
CA ASN A 298 -21.12 -19.13 -16.60
C ASN A 298 -19.70 -19.29 -17.12
N GLY A 299 -19.24 -20.52 -17.34
CA GLY A 299 -17.91 -20.79 -17.87
C GLY A 299 -17.33 -22.14 -17.45
N SER A 300 -16.09 -22.39 -17.88
CA SER A 300 -15.37 -23.62 -17.52
C SER A 300 -14.71 -23.48 -16.16
N ALA A 301 -14.69 -24.58 -15.39
CA ALA A 301 -13.97 -24.63 -14.13
C ALA A 301 -12.46 -24.54 -14.36
N VAL A 302 -11.78 -23.84 -13.45
CA VAL A 302 -10.32 -23.72 -13.40
C VAL A 302 -9.81 -24.61 -12.28
N THR A 303 -8.79 -25.42 -12.56
CA THR A 303 -8.20 -26.35 -11.58
C THR A 303 -6.74 -26.00 -11.29
N GLY A 304 -6.34 -26.08 -10.02
CA GLY A 304 -4.96 -25.93 -9.56
C GLY A 304 -4.57 -27.05 -8.61
N THR A 305 -3.29 -27.40 -8.56
CA THR A 305 -2.77 -28.47 -7.70
C THR A 305 -1.59 -27.98 -6.86
N GLY A 306 -1.41 -28.53 -5.66
CA GLY A 306 -0.27 -28.22 -4.79
C GLY A 306 0.00 -29.33 -3.77
N SER A 307 1.22 -29.41 -3.25
CA SER A 307 1.60 -30.38 -2.19
C SER A 307 1.21 -29.92 -0.79
N ALA A 308 0.89 -28.62 -0.62
CA ALA A 308 0.52 -28.00 0.64
C ALA A 308 -0.42 -26.81 0.43
N SER A 309 -0.93 -26.26 1.53
CA SER A 309 -1.71 -25.02 1.56
C SER A 309 -0.76 -23.80 1.57
N PRO A 310 -1.09 -22.71 0.84
CA PRO A 310 -2.24 -22.53 -0.05
C PRO A 310 -2.01 -23.05 -1.49
N ILE A 311 -3.09 -23.32 -2.23
CA ILE A 311 -3.05 -23.55 -3.69
C ILE A 311 -3.24 -22.23 -4.43
N SER A 312 -2.33 -21.90 -5.34
CA SER A 312 -2.48 -20.75 -6.26
C SER A 312 -3.24 -21.15 -7.53
N MET A 313 -4.35 -20.48 -7.78
CA MET A 313 -5.17 -20.57 -8.97
C MET A 313 -4.75 -19.50 -9.98
N ALA A 314 -4.56 -19.86 -11.25
CA ALA A 314 -4.22 -18.94 -12.33
C ALA A 314 -5.23 -19.04 -13.48
N GLY A 315 -5.30 -18.01 -14.33
CA GLY A 315 -6.22 -17.99 -15.48
C GLY A 315 -7.68 -17.68 -15.12
N LEU A 316 -7.92 -17.06 -13.96
CA LEU A 316 -9.24 -16.57 -13.59
C LEU A 316 -9.54 -15.25 -14.30
N THR A 317 -10.81 -15.00 -14.62
CA THR A 317 -11.27 -13.75 -15.25
C THR A 317 -11.59 -12.70 -14.19
N SER A 318 -11.01 -11.50 -14.31
CA SER A 318 -11.30 -10.37 -13.42
C SER A 318 -12.78 -9.97 -13.44
N GLY A 319 -13.34 -9.60 -12.28
CA GLY A 319 -14.75 -9.24 -12.11
C GLY A 319 -15.72 -10.43 -12.11
N THR A 320 -15.27 -11.65 -12.40
CA THR A 320 -16.11 -12.86 -12.38
C THR A 320 -16.02 -13.54 -11.02
N SER A 321 -17.15 -13.87 -10.40
CA SER A 321 -17.16 -14.63 -9.14
C SER A 321 -16.98 -16.13 -9.39
N TYR A 322 -16.11 -16.77 -8.61
CA TYR A 322 -15.82 -18.19 -8.66
C TYR A 322 -16.18 -18.85 -7.33
N SER A 323 -16.76 -20.05 -7.40
CA SER A 323 -16.97 -20.94 -6.26
C SER A 323 -15.87 -22.01 -6.23
N CYS A 324 -15.04 -22.01 -5.19
CA CYS A 324 -13.82 -22.81 -5.09
C CYS A 324 -13.92 -23.89 -4.00
N ALA A 325 -13.52 -25.13 -4.31
CA ALA A 325 -13.45 -26.26 -3.36
C ALA A 325 -12.13 -27.03 -3.52
N VAL A 326 -11.65 -27.69 -2.45
CA VAL A 326 -10.38 -28.44 -2.40
C VAL A 326 -10.61 -29.92 -2.11
N LYS A 327 -9.85 -30.79 -2.78
CA LYS A 327 -9.75 -32.24 -2.51
C LYS A 327 -8.31 -32.61 -2.14
N ALA A 328 -8.16 -33.59 -1.25
CA ALA A 328 -6.89 -34.24 -0.95
C ALA A 328 -6.70 -35.49 -1.82
N VAL A 329 -5.44 -35.84 -2.09
CA VAL A 329 -5.07 -36.96 -2.98
C VAL A 329 -3.98 -37.81 -2.33
N ASN A 330 -4.16 -39.13 -2.35
CA ASN A 330 -3.10 -40.10 -2.07
C ASN A 330 -3.17 -41.29 -3.04
N ALA A 331 -2.39 -42.35 -2.81
CA ALA A 331 -2.38 -43.55 -3.64
C ALA A 331 -3.73 -44.30 -3.69
N GLY A 332 -4.61 -44.10 -2.71
CA GLY A 332 -5.98 -44.63 -2.69
C GLY A 332 -6.97 -43.82 -3.53
N GLY A 333 -6.61 -42.60 -3.96
CA GLY A 333 -7.44 -41.73 -4.78
C GLY A 333 -7.80 -40.40 -4.13
N LEU A 334 -8.89 -39.80 -4.62
CA LEU A 334 -9.37 -38.47 -4.18
C LEU A 334 -10.27 -38.57 -2.95
N SER A 335 -10.10 -37.64 -2.02
CA SER A 335 -11.06 -37.41 -0.94
C SER A 335 -12.40 -36.85 -1.48
N PRO A 336 -13.47 -36.85 -0.68
CA PRO A 336 -14.59 -35.94 -0.87
C PRO A 336 -14.11 -34.48 -0.91
N ALA A 337 -14.85 -33.59 -1.58
CA ALA A 337 -14.53 -32.17 -1.64
C ALA A 337 -14.80 -31.48 -0.31
N SER A 338 -14.04 -30.42 -0.02
CA SER A 338 -14.38 -29.45 1.03
C SER A 338 -15.72 -28.75 0.73
N LEU A 339 -16.24 -28.00 1.70
CA LEU A 339 -17.20 -26.92 1.40
C LEU A 339 -16.58 -25.91 0.42
N ALA A 340 -17.43 -25.12 -0.24
CA ALA A 340 -16.98 -24.12 -1.21
C ALA A 340 -16.87 -22.72 -0.59
N VAL A 341 -15.89 -21.94 -1.04
CA VAL A 341 -15.73 -20.51 -0.72
C VAL A 341 -15.81 -19.70 -2.02
N THR A 342 -16.39 -18.51 -1.97
CA THR A 342 -16.47 -17.61 -3.13
C THR A 342 -15.27 -16.67 -3.19
N VAL A 343 -14.77 -16.39 -4.38
CA VAL A 343 -13.72 -15.40 -4.65
C VAL A 343 -13.99 -14.69 -5.97
N THR A 344 -13.80 -13.37 -6.01
CA THR A 344 -13.92 -12.58 -7.23
C THR A 344 -12.58 -11.90 -7.49
N PRO A 345 -11.78 -12.33 -8.48
CA PRO A 345 -10.55 -11.66 -8.87
C PRO A 345 -10.85 -10.22 -9.24
N VAL A 346 -10.09 -9.28 -8.69
CA VAL A 346 -10.26 -7.85 -8.97
C VAL A 346 -9.11 -7.47 -9.88
N ALA A 347 -9.41 -6.84 -11.03
CA ALA A 347 -8.37 -6.37 -11.94
C ALA A 347 -7.25 -5.69 -11.15
N ALA A 348 -5.99 -5.99 -11.48
CA ALA A 348 -4.87 -5.31 -10.85
C ALA A 348 -5.16 -3.81 -10.97
N THR A 349 -5.31 -3.12 -9.84
CA THR A 349 -5.24 -1.68 -9.84
C THR A 349 -3.85 -1.37 -10.38
N VAL A 350 -3.76 -0.99 -11.65
CA VAL A 350 -2.65 -0.15 -12.08
C VAL A 350 -2.65 0.96 -11.06
N ALA A 351 -1.56 1.10 -10.29
CA ALA A 351 -1.45 2.20 -9.36
C ALA A 351 -1.53 3.48 -10.21
N VAL A 352 -2.72 4.08 -10.27
CA VAL A 352 -2.94 5.32 -11.00
C VAL A 352 -2.11 6.35 -10.28
N THR A 353 -0.99 6.73 -10.89
CA THR A 353 -0.10 7.74 -10.35
C THR A 353 -0.60 9.09 -10.80
N TYR A 354 -1.35 9.77 -9.92
CA TYR A 354 -1.80 11.13 -10.14
C TYR A 354 -0.58 12.05 -10.19
N SER A 355 -0.26 12.51 -11.39
CA SER A 355 0.91 13.36 -11.63
C SER A 355 0.46 14.80 -11.76
N ALA A 356 0.99 15.69 -10.92
CA ALA A 356 0.85 17.12 -11.09
C ALA A 356 1.89 17.65 -12.10
N PRO A 357 1.61 18.78 -12.78
CA PRO A 357 2.62 19.50 -13.54
C PRO A 357 3.79 19.93 -12.66
N ALA A 358 4.97 20.09 -13.25
CA ALA A 358 6.06 20.74 -12.55
C ALA A 358 5.71 22.21 -12.25
N ASN A 359 6.00 22.67 -11.03
CA ASN A 359 5.84 24.08 -10.71
C ASN A 359 6.78 24.96 -11.59
N PHE A 360 6.43 26.24 -11.72
CA PHE A 360 7.15 27.14 -12.63
C PHE A 360 8.65 27.27 -12.31
N LEU A 361 9.04 27.19 -11.03
CA LEU A 361 10.46 27.22 -10.63
C LEU A 361 11.25 26.06 -11.23
N VAL A 362 10.67 24.85 -11.24
CA VAL A 362 11.25 23.69 -11.91
C VAL A 362 11.17 23.83 -13.42
N ALA A 363 10.04 24.32 -13.95
CA ALA A 363 9.85 24.49 -15.39
C ALA A 363 10.92 25.40 -16.02
N VAL A 364 11.24 26.53 -15.38
CA VAL A 364 12.26 27.46 -15.90
C VAL A 364 13.70 26.94 -15.78
N GLN A 365 13.93 25.92 -14.95
CA GLN A 365 15.23 25.25 -14.80
C GLN A 365 15.43 24.13 -15.83
N ARG A 366 14.40 23.74 -16.59
CA ARG A 366 14.52 22.72 -17.64
C ARG A 366 15.45 23.20 -18.76
N SER A 367 16.22 22.28 -19.31
CA SER A 367 17.11 22.53 -20.45
C SER A 367 16.30 23.05 -21.64
N TYR A 368 16.79 24.11 -22.25
CA TYR A 368 16.20 24.71 -23.45
C TYR A 368 17.30 25.20 -24.36
N THR A 369 17.23 24.80 -25.63
CA THR A 369 18.13 25.26 -26.68
C THR A 369 17.33 26.10 -27.65
N ALA A 370 17.61 27.40 -27.66
CA ALA A 370 17.01 28.30 -28.62
C ALA A 370 17.44 27.95 -30.06
N GLY A 371 16.57 28.24 -31.02
CA GLY A 371 17.00 28.36 -32.41
C GLY A 371 18.01 29.50 -32.60
N PRO A 372 18.57 29.67 -33.81
CA PRO A 372 19.50 30.77 -34.09
C PRO A 372 18.91 32.13 -33.70
N LEU A 373 19.65 32.90 -32.91
CA LEU A 373 19.25 34.26 -32.56
C LEU A 373 19.37 35.16 -33.79
N VAL A 374 18.25 35.77 -34.19
CA VAL A 374 18.16 36.62 -35.38
C VAL A 374 18.42 38.07 -34.98
N SER A 375 19.43 38.69 -35.57
CA SER A 375 19.74 40.11 -35.35
C SER A 375 18.66 41.01 -35.94
N VAL A 376 18.34 42.11 -35.26
CA VAL A 376 17.43 43.15 -35.76
C VAL A 376 18.07 44.53 -35.65
N SER A 377 17.62 45.46 -36.49
CA SER A 377 18.20 46.80 -36.60
C SER A 377 17.47 47.87 -35.77
N ALA A 378 16.32 47.56 -35.18
CA ALA A 378 15.54 48.52 -34.42
C ALA A 378 14.64 47.85 -33.38
N PHE A 379 14.31 48.60 -32.33
CA PHE A 379 13.23 48.23 -31.42
C PHE A 379 11.87 48.42 -32.07
N THR A 380 10.97 47.48 -31.82
CA THR A 380 9.54 47.58 -32.10
C THR A 380 8.80 47.65 -30.78
N ASN A 381 7.82 48.56 -30.68
CA ASN A 381 7.00 48.71 -29.48
C ASN A 381 6.40 47.36 -29.07
N ARG A 382 6.41 47.06 -27.78
CA ARG A 382 5.85 45.85 -27.17
C ARG A 382 6.54 44.53 -27.54
N SER A 383 7.68 44.62 -28.24
CA SER A 383 8.49 43.44 -28.59
C SER A 383 9.52 43.14 -27.51
N ARG A 384 10.04 41.91 -27.53
CA ARG A 384 11.06 41.43 -26.59
C ARG A 384 12.38 41.18 -27.31
N TYR A 385 13.47 41.59 -26.71
CA TYR A 385 14.81 41.47 -27.29
C TYR A 385 15.82 40.94 -26.28
N MET A 386 16.81 40.23 -26.80
CA MET A 386 18.09 40.04 -26.14
C MET A 386 19.05 41.12 -26.65
N ILE A 387 19.79 41.75 -25.75
CA ILE A 387 20.72 42.84 -26.08
C ILE A 387 22.14 42.34 -25.80
N SER A 388 23.03 42.36 -26.80
CA SER A 388 24.40 41.86 -26.70
C SER A 388 25.45 42.92 -27.00
N ASP A 389 26.66 42.75 -26.48
CA ASP A 389 27.85 43.54 -26.80
C ASP A 389 28.53 43.15 -28.12
N THR A 390 28.04 42.12 -28.81
CA THR A 390 28.64 41.59 -30.05
C THR A 390 27.63 41.48 -31.18
N ALA A 391 28.08 41.72 -32.42
CA ALA A 391 27.23 41.71 -33.62
C ALA A 391 26.72 40.32 -34.01
N THR A 392 27.38 39.27 -33.53
CA THR A 392 27.03 37.88 -33.85
C THR A 392 26.85 37.10 -32.56
N ALA A 393 25.67 36.51 -32.39
CA ALA A 393 25.37 35.68 -31.24
C ALA A 393 26.31 34.47 -31.17
N SER A 394 26.96 34.28 -30.02
CA SER A 394 27.83 33.15 -29.72
C SER A 394 27.66 32.73 -28.26
N SER A 395 28.21 31.57 -27.89
CA SER A 395 28.24 31.11 -26.49
C SER A 395 29.13 31.98 -25.59
N THR A 396 30.01 32.81 -26.17
CA THR A 396 30.87 33.75 -25.46
C THR A 396 30.34 35.19 -25.48
N SER A 397 29.25 35.45 -26.22
CA SER A 397 28.62 36.76 -26.28
C SER A 397 28.04 37.13 -24.91
N ASN A 398 28.25 38.37 -24.51
CA ASN A 398 27.65 38.91 -23.30
C ASN A 398 26.26 39.43 -23.63
N TYR A 399 25.28 39.11 -22.80
CA TYR A 399 23.93 39.63 -22.93
C TYR A 399 23.55 40.38 -21.67
N LEU A 400 22.89 41.52 -21.84
CA LEU A 400 22.26 42.26 -20.75
C LEU A 400 21.27 41.32 -20.04
N THR A 401 21.40 41.20 -18.73
CA THR A 401 20.53 40.35 -17.89
C THR A 401 20.09 41.10 -16.65
N ILE A 402 18.87 40.82 -16.20
CA ILE A 402 18.48 41.14 -14.82
C ILE A 402 19.22 40.21 -13.86
N GLY A 403 19.79 40.77 -12.79
CA GLY A 403 20.44 39.99 -11.73
C GLY A 403 19.44 39.13 -10.95
N SER A 404 19.93 38.07 -10.30
CA SER A 404 19.08 37.10 -9.57
C SER A 404 18.71 37.52 -8.15
N THR A 405 19.32 38.58 -7.61
CA THR A 405 19.12 39.02 -6.21
C THR A 405 18.48 40.39 -6.17
N TYR A 406 17.33 40.47 -5.51
CA TYR A 406 16.65 41.73 -5.25
C TYR A 406 17.24 42.45 -4.04
N SER A 407 17.42 43.76 -4.16
CA SER A 407 17.67 44.65 -3.03
C SER A 407 16.58 45.69 -2.92
N ALA A 408 16.00 45.86 -1.72
CA ALA A 408 14.98 46.89 -1.48
C ALA A 408 15.51 48.33 -1.71
N THR A 409 16.82 48.55 -1.62
CA THR A 409 17.48 49.86 -1.81
C THR A 409 18.23 49.98 -3.14
N ALA A 410 18.54 48.87 -3.81
CA ALA A 410 19.27 48.86 -5.09
C ALA A 410 18.46 48.32 -6.28
N GLY A 411 17.27 47.75 -6.06
CA GLY A 411 16.57 46.94 -7.06
C GLY A 411 17.41 45.72 -7.44
N TYR A 412 17.22 45.23 -8.66
CA TYR A 412 18.11 44.24 -9.27
C TYR A 412 19.23 44.94 -10.03
N ALA A 413 20.41 44.34 -10.06
CA ALA A 413 21.50 44.82 -10.91
C ALA A 413 21.16 44.60 -12.40
N VAL A 414 21.67 45.50 -13.27
CA VAL A 414 21.79 45.23 -14.71
C VAL A 414 23.19 44.65 -14.92
N GLU A 415 23.25 43.36 -15.18
CA GLU A 415 24.47 42.58 -15.29
C GLU A 415 24.66 42.07 -16.71
N SER A 416 25.77 41.38 -16.93
CA SER A 416 25.99 40.58 -18.13
C SER A 416 26.06 39.10 -17.77
N ALA A 417 25.46 38.28 -18.63
CA ALA A 417 25.67 36.84 -18.61
C ALA A 417 25.76 36.27 -20.02
N THR A 418 26.58 35.23 -20.19
CA THR A 418 26.59 34.41 -21.41
C THR A 418 25.40 33.45 -21.43
N ILE A 419 25.23 32.75 -22.55
CA ILE A 419 24.31 31.62 -22.68
C ILE A 419 25.16 30.34 -22.59
N PRO A 420 25.04 29.54 -21.52
CA PRO A 420 25.84 28.34 -21.37
C PRO A 420 25.45 27.29 -22.42
N SER A 421 26.35 26.34 -22.71
CA SER A 421 26.07 25.23 -23.63
C SER A 421 24.89 24.36 -23.17
N GLN A 422 24.69 24.25 -21.86
CA GLN A 422 23.51 23.67 -21.23
C GLN A 422 22.59 24.80 -20.72
N ALA A 423 21.98 25.53 -21.65
CA ALA A 423 21.04 26.59 -21.31
C ALA A 423 19.71 26.04 -20.81
N THR A 424 19.04 26.84 -19.99
CA THR A 424 17.68 26.59 -19.47
C THR A 424 16.74 27.70 -19.91
N TYR A 425 15.42 27.54 -19.76
CA TYR A 425 14.49 28.65 -20.01
C TYR A 425 14.87 29.92 -19.23
N ASN A 426 15.24 29.78 -17.95
CA ASN A 426 15.68 30.92 -17.12
C ASN A 426 16.93 31.61 -17.68
N SER A 427 17.82 30.86 -18.35
CA SER A 427 19.03 31.41 -19.00
C SER A 427 18.69 32.45 -20.07
N TYR A 428 17.51 32.36 -20.69
CA TYR A 428 17.01 33.31 -21.67
C TYR A 428 16.03 34.32 -21.05
N LEU A 429 15.10 33.89 -20.20
CA LEU A 429 14.10 34.78 -19.59
C LEU A 429 14.72 35.94 -18.81
N SER A 430 15.83 35.71 -18.12
CA SER A 430 16.55 36.77 -17.40
C SER A 430 17.20 37.81 -18.32
N LYS A 431 17.41 37.46 -19.60
CA LYS A 431 18.02 38.33 -20.63
C LYS A 431 17.00 39.02 -21.53
N LEU A 432 15.72 38.68 -21.38
CA LEU A 432 14.66 39.25 -22.19
C LEU A 432 14.24 40.61 -21.64
N VAL A 433 14.40 41.62 -22.49
CA VAL A 433 13.93 42.97 -22.25
C VAL A 433 12.69 43.22 -23.09
N HIS A 434 11.59 43.55 -22.43
CA HIS A 434 10.36 43.99 -23.05
C HIS A 434 10.42 45.51 -23.27
N VAL A 435 10.16 45.96 -24.49
CA VAL A 435 10.36 47.35 -24.89
C VAL A 435 9.02 48.07 -25.01
N VAL A 436 8.89 49.22 -24.35
CA VAL A 436 7.67 50.05 -24.40
C VAL A 436 8.03 51.44 -24.89
N THR A 437 7.35 51.91 -25.93
CA THR A 437 7.61 53.23 -26.53
C THR A 437 6.80 54.31 -25.81
N ASP A 438 7.44 55.42 -25.46
CA ASP A 438 6.79 56.61 -24.92
C ASP A 438 6.21 57.50 -26.03
N SER A 439 5.49 58.57 -25.65
CA SER A 439 4.88 59.51 -26.60
C SER A 439 5.88 60.31 -27.43
N SER A 440 7.16 60.29 -27.07
CA SER A 440 8.27 60.95 -27.78
C SER A 440 9.02 60.00 -28.72
N GLY A 441 8.61 58.72 -28.80
CA GLY A 441 9.27 57.71 -29.62
C GLY A 441 10.50 57.08 -28.94
N TYR A 442 10.73 57.32 -27.65
CA TYR A 442 11.83 56.70 -26.90
C TYR A 442 11.37 55.44 -26.16
N PHE A 443 12.31 54.57 -25.85
CA PHE A 443 12.04 53.22 -25.38
C PHE A 443 12.33 53.06 -23.89
N ARG A 444 11.31 52.71 -23.10
CA ARG A 444 11.45 52.13 -21.78
C ARG A 444 11.81 50.65 -21.92
N LEU A 445 12.76 50.18 -21.12
CA LEU A 445 13.26 48.82 -21.14
C LEU A 445 12.85 48.10 -19.85
N ASP A 446 11.91 47.18 -19.95
CA ASP A 446 11.33 46.42 -18.83
C ASP A 446 11.91 45.01 -18.80
N SER A 447 12.16 44.45 -17.62
CA SER A 447 12.50 43.03 -17.50
C SER A 447 11.29 42.18 -17.88
N HIS A 448 11.47 41.14 -18.70
CA HIS A 448 10.38 40.19 -18.94
C HIS A 448 10.13 39.31 -17.70
N LEU A 449 11.18 38.82 -17.05
CA LEU A 449 11.09 37.94 -15.88
C LEU A 449 10.52 38.66 -14.65
N HIS A 450 10.75 39.97 -14.53
CA HIS A 450 10.27 40.80 -13.41
C HIS A 450 9.62 42.07 -13.97
N PRO A 451 8.41 41.98 -14.56
CA PRO A 451 7.80 43.05 -15.35
C PRO A 451 7.48 44.34 -14.58
N ASN A 452 7.50 44.30 -13.26
CA ASN A 452 7.41 45.50 -12.42
C ASN A 452 8.73 46.31 -12.36
N ASN A 453 9.80 45.83 -12.99
CA ASN A 453 11.12 46.42 -12.92
C ASN A 453 11.60 46.90 -14.28
N SER A 454 11.93 48.19 -14.38
CA SER A 454 12.52 48.80 -15.58
C SER A 454 13.95 49.27 -15.34
N ILE A 455 14.71 49.43 -16.41
CA ILE A 455 16.04 50.03 -16.34
C ILE A 455 15.93 51.49 -15.91
N ASP A 456 16.58 51.81 -14.79
CA ASP A 456 16.87 53.15 -14.28
C ASP A 456 18.39 53.33 -14.15
N PHE A 457 18.84 54.54 -13.84
CA PHE A 457 20.24 54.84 -13.53
C PHE A 457 20.41 55.22 -12.05
N ASP A 458 21.58 54.94 -11.50
CA ASP A 458 21.94 55.27 -10.13
C ASP A 458 23.09 56.28 -10.10
N ALA A 459 22.73 57.56 -9.95
CA ALA A 459 23.70 58.66 -9.91
C ALA A 459 24.70 58.54 -8.74
N ALA A 460 24.28 57.95 -7.61
CA ALA A 460 25.13 57.76 -6.44
C ALA A 460 26.11 56.59 -6.61
N ASP A 461 25.76 55.62 -7.46
CA ASP A 461 26.58 54.46 -7.78
C ASP A 461 27.24 54.61 -9.16
N SER A 462 27.89 55.75 -9.39
CA SER A 462 28.67 56.02 -10.61
C SER A 462 27.88 55.83 -11.92
N ASN A 463 26.61 56.23 -11.93
CA ASN A 463 25.67 56.11 -13.05
C ASN A 463 25.44 54.65 -13.53
N LYS A 464 25.60 53.64 -12.66
CA LYS A 464 25.27 52.26 -12.99
C LYS A 464 23.78 52.11 -13.31
N LEU A 465 23.48 51.25 -14.27
CA LEU A 465 22.12 50.87 -14.60
C LEU A 465 21.61 49.79 -13.64
N LYS A 466 20.33 49.89 -13.25
CA LYS A 466 19.67 48.96 -12.33
C LYS A 466 18.24 48.72 -12.80
N PHE A 467 17.75 47.49 -12.66
CA PHE A 467 16.33 47.19 -12.82
C PHE A 467 15.64 47.58 -11.51
N ARG A 468 14.85 48.65 -11.57
CA ARG A 468 14.19 49.22 -10.40
C ARG A 468 12.69 49.05 -10.50
N ASN A 469 12.07 48.80 -9.35
CA ASN A 469 10.62 48.73 -9.24
C ASN A 469 10.02 50.06 -9.75
N ASN A 470 9.17 49.95 -10.76
CA ASN A 470 8.45 51.05 -11.39
C ASN A 470 6.92 50.95 -11.16
N PHE A 471 6.50 49.97 -10.35
CA PHE A 471 5.11 49.59 -10.13
C PHE A 471 4.91 48.82 -8.81
N GLY A 472 3.79 49.09 -8.14
CA GLY A 472 3.41 48.45 -6.87
C GLY A 472 3.85 49.27 -5.65
N LYS A 473 3.67 48.69 -4.47
CA LYS A 473 4.02 49.33 -3.20
C LYS A 473 5.47 48.96 -2.83
N ALA A 474 6.34 49.95 -2.77
CA ALA A 474 7.74 49.77 -2.41
C ALA A 474 8.18 50.80 -1.36
N ALA A 475 9.09 50.39 -0.47
CA ALA A 475 9.65 51.28 0.55
C ALA A 475 10.47 52.42 -0.07
N SER A 476 11.10 52.15 -1.22
CA SER A 476 11.81 53.15 -2.01
C SER A 476 11.17 53.21 -3.39
N LEU A 477 10.83 54.43 -3.83
CA LEU A 477 10.21 54.69 -5.13
C LEU A 477 11.29 55.17 -6.10
N TYR A 478 11.53 54.37 -7.14
CA TYR A 478 12.54 54.65 -8.15
C TYR A 478 11.89 55.16 -9.43
N GLY A 479 12.64 55.20 -10.53
CA GLY A 479 12.13 55.62 -11.81
C GLY A 479 12.43 54.62 -12.90
N TYR A 480 12.33 55.10 -14.13
CA TYR A 480 12.91 54.45 -15.30
C TYR A 480 13.49 55.50 -16.24
N VAL A 481 14.46 55.08 -17.03
CA VAL A 481 15.04 55.87 -18.12
C VAL A 481 14.45 55.40 -19.45
N THR A 482 14.18 56.34 -20.36
CA THR A 482 13.86 56.03 -21.76
C THR A 482 15.07 56.26 -22.65
N PHE A 483 15.20 55.44 -23.69
CA PHE A 483 16.38 55.40 -24.54
C PHE A 483 16.01 55.61 -26.02
N SER A 484 16.91 56.25 -26.78
CA SER A 484 16.94 56.14 -28.24
C SER A 484 17.99 55.12 -28.66
N TYR A 485 17.72 54.40 -29.75
CA TYR A 485 18.67 53.45 -30.35
C TYR A 485 19.05 53.91 -31.76
N ASP A 486 20.35 54.02 -32.02
CA ASP A 486 20.88 54.33 -33.36
C ASP A 486 21.34 53.04 -34.04
N ALA A 487 20.65 52.62 -35.10
CA ALA A 487 20.94 51.40 -35.84
C ALA A 487 22.31 51.41 -36.55
N THR A 488 22.85 52.58 -36.85
CA THR A 488 24.12 52.73 -37.58
C THR A 488 25.31 52.56 -36.64
N THR A 489 25.25 53.20 -35.46
CA THR A 489 26.31 53.15 -34.46
C THR A 489 26.09 52.04 -33.41
N GLN A 490 24.90 51.43 -33.42
CA GLN A 490 24.40 50.50 -32.40
C GLN A 490 24.42 51.08 -30.97
N LEU A 491 24.44 52.40 -30.81
CA LEU A 491 24.51 53.03 -29.50
C LEU A 491 23.12 53.24 -28.92
N LEU A 492 22.99 52.92 -27.63
CA LEU A 492 21.81 53.21 -26.82
C LEU A 492 22.07 54.50 -26.01
N GLN A 493 21.26 55.53 -26.22
CA GLN A 493 21.41 56.84 -25.58
C GLN A 493 20.21 57.12 -24.67
N ALA A 494 20.48 57.50 -23.42
CA ALA A 494 19.45 57.90 -22.45
C ALA A 494 18.84 59.26 -22.82
N LYS A 495 17.51 59.39 -22.79
CA LYS A 495 16.79 60.59 -23.26
C LYS A 495 15.97 61.25 -22.18
N LYS A 496 15.08 60.51 -21.52
CA LYS A 496 14.27 61.01 -20.40
C LYS A 496 14.36 60.08 -19.22
N ARG A 497 14.00 60.59 -18.05
CA ARG A 497 13.78 59.79 -16.86
C ARG A 497 12.43 60.16 -16.25
N TYR A 498 11.73 59.17 -15.74
CA TYR A 498 10.47 59.35 -15.03
C TYR A 498 10.58 58.77 -13.63
N LYS A 499 10.13 59.52 -12.62
CA LYS A 499 10.02 59.07 -11.22
C LYS A 499 8.68 58.38 -11.02
N TYR A 500 8.70 57.16 -10.49
CA TYR A 500 7.50 56.45 -10.06
C TYR A 500 7.01 57.01 -8.72
N SER A 501 5.70 57.19 -8.62
CA SER A 501 4.99 57.38 -7.37
C SER A 501 3.60 56.76 -7.46
N TYR A 502 2.88 56.77 -6.35
CA TYR A 502 1.48 56.36 -6.36
C TYR A 502 0.66 57.30 -5.47
N THR A 503 -0.60 57.49 -5.83
CA THR A 503 -1.58 58.21 -5.00
C THR A 503 -2.47 57.20 -4.28
N PRO A 504 -2.46 57.16 -2.94
CA PRO A 504 -3.38 56.35 -2.17
C PRO A 504 -4.82 56.84 -2.34
N GLY A 505 -5.75 55.90 -2.33
CA GLY A 505 -7.18 56.13 -2.27
C GLY A 505 -7.89 54.96 -1.59
N THR A 506 -9.21 54.96 -1.65
CA THR A 506 -10.05 53.92 -1.08
C THR A 506 -11.06 53.47 -2.12
N ALA A 507 -11.10 52.16 -2.41
CA ALA A 507 -12.13 51.57 -3.26
C ALA A 507 -13.49 51.62 -2.55
N THR A 508 -14.57 51.46 -3.31
CA THR A 508 -15.95 51.43 -2.79
C THR A 508 -16.17 50.33 -1.73
N ASN A 509 -15.38 49.26 -1.76
CA ASN A 509 -15.40 48.17 -0.79
C ASN A 509 -14.55 48.44 0.48
N GLY A 510 -13.94 49.62 0.60
CA GLY A 510 -13.10 50.01 1.74
C GLY A 510 -11.62 49.63 1.62
N ASN A 511 -11.22 48.88 0.59
CA ASN A 511 -9.82 48.51 0.41
C ASN A 511 -8.96 49.70 -0.02
N ALA A 512 -7.71 49.72 0.43
CA ALA A 512 -6.73 50.70 -0.02
C ALA A 512 -6.41 50.48 -1.50
N THR A 513 -6.51 51.55 -2.29
CA THR A 513 -6.14 51.58 -3.71
C THR A 513 -4.94 52.50 -3.92
N TYR A 514 -4.19 52.25 -4.98
CA TYR A 514 -3.00 53.00 -5.31
C TYR A 514 -2.99 53.25 -6.82
N THR A 515 -3.14 54.52 -7.20
CA THR A 515 -3.04 54.93 -8.61
C THR A 515 -1.58 55.18 -8.96
N PRO A 516 -0.98 54.42 -9.88
CA PRO A 516 0.42 54.62 -10.26
C PRO A 516 0.58 55.92 -11.07
N LEU A 517 1.69 56.63 -10.83
CA LEU A 517 2.05 57.89 -11.49
C LEU A 517 3.51 57.87 -11.90
N TRP A 518 3.80 58.41 -13.08
CA TRP A 518 5.16 58.57 -13.59
C TRP A 518 5.37 60.00 -14.04
N THR A 519 6.14 60.76 -13.25
CA THR A 519 6.40 62.18 -13.52
C THR A 519 7.79 62.34 -14.10
N GLU A 520 7.93 63.11 -15.17
CA GLU A 520 9.23 63.38 -15.78
C GLU A 520 10.18 64.04 -14.75
N ASP A 521 11.38 63.50 -14.62
CA ASP A 521 12.41 64.00 -13.74
C ASP A 521 13.23 65.08 -14.47
N THR A 522 12.79 66.33 -14.36
CA THR A 522 13.44 67.45 -15.06
C THR A 522 14.91 67.66 -14.67
N ALA A 523 15.32 67.21 -13.47
CA ALA A 523 16.72 67.22 -13.03
C ALA A 523 17.61 66.20 -13.77
N PHE A 524 17.02 65.26 -14.50
CA PHE A 524 17.78 64.31 -15.33
C PHE A 524 18.52 65.00 -16.47
N SER A 525 17.96 66.11 -16.99
CA SER A 525 18.54 66.90 -18.09
C SER A 525 19.97 67.36 -17.84
N SER A 526 20.29 67.68 -16.58
CA SER A 526 21.61 68.17 -16.17
C SER A 526 22.55 67.09 -15.62
N SER A 527 22.10 65.84 -15.46
CA SER A 527 22.88 64.77 -14.81
C SER A 527 23.39 63.71 -15.78
N ALA A 528 22.49 63.10 -16.56
CA ALA A 528 22.85 62.03 -17.49
C ALA A 528 21.97 61.95 -18.75
N GLN A 529 21.18 62.99 -19.03
CA GLN A 529 20.48 63.09 -20.31
C GLN A 529 21.48 63.12 -21.47
N ASN A 530 21.16 62.39 -22.53
CA ASN A 530 21.99 62.17 -23.72
C ASN A 530 23.29 61.39 -23.46
N TYR A 531 23.48 60.82 -22.27
CA TYR A 531 24.57 59.90 -22.02
C TYR A 531 24.30 58.55 -22.69
N TYR A 532 25.35 57.82 -22.99
CA TYR A 532 25.31 56.55 -23.71
C TYR A 532 25.53 55.39 -22.76
N VAL A 533 24.97 54.23 -23.11
CA VAL A 533 25.22 53.01 -22.35
C VAL A 533 26.63 52.48 -22.66
N ASN A 534 27.40 52.24 -21.60
CA ASN A 534 28.69 51.58 -21.62
C ASN A 534 28.57 50.26 -20.85
N TYR A 535 29.19 49.22 -21.41
CA TYR A 535 29.41 47.93 -20.77
C TYR A 535 30.91 47.73 -20.56
N THR A 536 31.33 47.67 -19.29
CA THR A 536 32.73 47.40 -18.91
C THR A 536 32.75 46.56 -17.64
N GLY A 537 33.49 45.45 -17.63
CA GLY A 537 33.70 44.63 -16.43
C GLY A 537 32.43 43.98 -15.88
N GLY A 538 31.51 43.55 -16.74
CA GLY A 538 30.25 42.90 -16.31
C GLY A 538 29.13 43.86 -15.92
N VAL A 539 29.38 45.17 -15.93
CA VAL A 539 28.46 46.20 -15.42
C VAL A 539 28.07 47.15 -16.54
N TYR A 540 26.78 47.51 -16.57
CA TYR A 540 26.25 48.55 -17.46
C TYR A 540 26.12 49.88 -16.72
N LYS A 541 26.51 50.99 -17.37
CA LYS A 541 26.43 52.35 -16.81
C LYS A 541 26.24 53.41 -17.90
N LEU A 542 25.88 54.62 -17.51
CA LEU A 542 25.82 55.78 -18.41
C LEU A 542 27.16 56.54 -18.46
N VAL A 543 27.60 56.90 -19.67
CA VAL A 543 28.80 57.72 -19.94
C VAL A 543 28.48 58.88 -20.87
N SER A 544 29.13 60.02 -20.66
CA SER A 544 28.81 61.26 -21.39
C SER A 544 29.28 61.28 -22.85
N ALA A 545 30.38 60.60 -23.17
CA ALA A 545 30.98 60.61 -24.49
C ALA A 545 30.57 59.35 -25.29
N PRO A 546 30.17 59.48 -26.57
CA PRO A 546 29.84 58.34 -27.42
C PRO A 546 31.07 57.44 -27.68
N SER A 547 32.29 57.99 -27.66
CA SER A 547 33.53 57.24 -27.79
C SER A 547 33.80 56.28 -26.63
N SER A 548 33.14 56.50 -25.49
CA SER A 548 33.22 55.64 -24.31
C SER A 548 32.06 54.66 -24.22
N ALA A 549 31.11 54.71 -25.16
CA ALA A 549 29.94 53.84 -25.19
C ALA A 549 30.28 52.46 -25.77
N THR A 550 29.42 51.49 -25.52
CA THR A 550 29.53 50.15 -26.12
C THR A 550 28.46 49.99 -27.20
N PRO A 551 28.83 49.59 -28.43
CA PRO A 551 27.86 49.13 -29.43
C PRO A 551 27.03 47.96 -28.88
N LEU A 552 25.71 48.10 -28.90
CA LEU A 552 24.75 47.10 -28.42
C LEU A 552 23.88 46.58 -29.56
N TYR A 553 23.92 45.28 -29.78
CA TYR A 553 23.25 44.60 -30.87
C TYR A 553 21.99 43.91 -30.36
N LEU A 554 20.92 44.03 -31.14
CA LEU A 554 19.60 43.52 -30.78
C LEU A 554 19.37 42.18 -31.46
N PHE A 555 18.87 41.22 -30.69
CA PHE A 555 18.42 39.93 -31.19
C PHE A 555 16.97 39.69 -30.79
N ASN A 556 16.18 39.11 -31.68
CA ASN A 556 14.80 38.71 -31.37
C ASN A 556 14.74 37.76 -30.17
N SER A 557 13.61 37.78 -29.46
CA SER A 557 13.34 36.81 -28.42
C SER A 557 13.40 35.38 -28.98
N PRO A 558 14.19 34.47 -28.37
CA PRO A 558 14.19 33.06 -28.75
C PRO A 558 12.95 32.32 -28.27
N ILE A 559 12.20 32.90 -27.33
CA ILE A 559 10.99 32.32 -26.77
C ILE A 559 9.83 33.23 -27.17
N ASP A 560 8.80 32.68 -27.83
CA ASP A 560 7.57 33.42 -28.07
C ASP A 560 6.77 33.53 -26.78
N LEU A 561 6.59 34.76 -26.32
CA LEU A 561 5.93 35.12 -25.05
C LEU A 561 4.87 36.19 -25.27
N GLY A 562 4.52 36.45 -26.55
CA GLY A 562 3.41 37.32 -26.92
C GLY A 562 2.06 36.64 -26.70
N ILE A 563 0.97 37.37 -26.93
CA ILE A 563 -0.36 36.77 -26.93
C ILE A 563 -0.51 35.94 -28.20
N PRO A 564 -0.65 34.61 -28.08
CA PRO A 564 -0.74 33.74 -29.24
C PRO A 564 -2.09 33.92 -29.95
N SER A 565 -2.14 33.65 -31.25
CA SER A 565 -3.32 33.96 -32.09
C SER A 565 -4.60 33.27 -31.60
N PHE A 566 -4.52 32.07 -31.04
CA PHE A 566 -5.70 31.38 -30.50
C PHE A 566 -6.27 32.04 -29.23
N MET A 567 -5.48 32.84 -28.51
CA MET A 567 -5.93 33.64 -27.35
C MET A 567 -6.43 35.03 -27.77
N ASN A 568 -6.23 35.43 -29.03
CA ASN A 568 -6.78 36.64 -29.63
C ASN A 568 -7.10 36.39 -31.12
N PRO A 569 -8.06 35.50 -31.44
CA PRO A 569 -8.30 35.05 -32.81
C PRO A 569 -8.86 36.15 -33.72
N ASN A 570 -9.44 37.20 -33.13
CA ASN A 570 -9.92 38.38 -33.82
C ASN A 570 -8.83 39.43 -34.08
N ALA A 571 -7.58 39.16 -33.68
CA ALA A 571 -6.44 40.06 -33.81
C ALA A 571 -6.73 41.49 -33.29
N LEU A 572 -7.43 41.59 -32.16
CA LEU A 572 -7.74 42.88 -31.54
C LEU A 572 -6.45 43.64 -31.23
N ALA A 573 -6.45 44.92 -31.57
CA ALA A 573 -5.32 45.80 -31.35
C ALA A 573 -5.15 46.15 -29.87
N PHE A 574 -3.91 46.46 -29.49
CA PHE A 574 -3.58 46.91 -28.15
C PHE A 574 -4.20 48.28 -27.84
N VAL A 575 -4.92 48.39 -26.71
CA VAL A 575 -5.57 49.63 -26.29
C VAL A 575 -4.65 50.52 -25.46
N THR A 576 -4.77 51.84 -25.64
CA THR A 576 -3.93 52.86 -24.97
C THR A 576 -4.53 53.40 -23.68
N ASN A 577 -5.61 52.79 -23.18
CA ASN A 577 -6.24 53.17 -21.92
C ASN A 577 -5.23 53.20 -20.76
N SER A 578 -5.41 54.16 -19.85
CA SER A 578 -4.58 54.24 -18.65
C SER A 578 -4.79 53.01 -17.76
N PRO A 579 -3.76 52.56 -17.02
CA PRO A 579 -3.91 51.44 -16.11
C PRO A 579 -4.84 51.79 -14.94
N ALA A 580 -5.67 50.82 -14.54
CA ALA A 580 -6.48 50.89 -13.34
C ALA A 580 -5.61 50.92 -12.07
N PRO A 581 -6.09 51.54 -10.97
CA PRO A 581 -5.40 51.48 -9.68
C PRO A 581 -5.22 50.02 -9.21
N PHE A 582 -4.08 49.72 -8.58
CA PHE A 582 -3.91 48.43 -7.89
C PHE A 582 -4.41 48.53 -6.45
N MET A 583 -4.68 47.39 -5.82
CA MET A 583 -5.13 47.32 -4.43
C MET A 583 -4.13 46.64 -3.52
N SER A 584 -4.11 47.04 -2.25
CA SER A 584 -3.44 46.28 -1.19
C SER A 584 -4.52 45.61 -0.35
N LYS A 585 -4.71 44.31 -0.55
CA LYS A 585 -5.76 43.52 0.10
C LYS A 585 -5.24 42.71 1.29
N VAL A 586 -4.01 42.19 1.19
CA VAL A 586 -3.43 41.27 2.16
C VAL A 586 -1.90 41.33 2.12
N THR A 587 -1.25 40.94 3.22
CA THR A 587 0.18 40.65 3.25
C THR A 587 0.39 39.20 3.67
N THR A 588 1.49 38.58 3.24
CA THR A 588 1.84 37.20 3.62
C THR A 588 1.92 37.03 5.14
N SER A 589 2.49 38.02 5.85
CA SER A 589 2.59 38.04 7.32
C SER A 589 1.24 38.08 8.04
N ALA A 590 0.17 38.53 7.39
CA ALA A 590 -1.18 38.53 7.97
C ALA A 590 -1.85 37.15 7.90
N VAL A 591 -1.38 36.28 7.00
CA VAL A 591 -1.97 34.96 6.72
C VAL A 591 -1.10 33.84 7.30
N GLU A 592 0.22 33.93 7.13
CA GLU A 592 1.19 32.88 7.40
C GLU A 592 1.82 32.92 8.79
N GLY A 593 2.31 31.75 9.22
CA GLY A 593 3.05 31.56 10.46
C GLY A 593 2.15 31.54 11.69
N THR A 594 2.76 31.41 12.87
CA THR A 594 2.03 31.33 14.15
C THR A 594 1.30 32.62 14.52
N SER A 595 1.76 33.75 13.96
CA SER A 595 1.09 35.06 14.03
C SER A 595 0.16 35.32 12.84
N GLY A 596 -0.03 34.35 11.96
CA GLY A 596 -0.96 34.42 10.84
C GLY A 596 -2.41 34.21 11.28
N SER A 597 -3.35 34.73 10.49
CA SER A 597 -4.79 34.56 10.74
C SER A 597 -5.23 33.09 10.72
N ILE A 598 -4.68 32.28 9.80
CA ILE A 598 -5.05 30.86 9.66
C ILE A 598 -4.66 30.08 10.91
N TYR A 599 -3.38 30.11 11.31
CA TYR A 599 -2.89 29.37 12.47
C TYR A 599 -3.62 29.74 13.77
N ARG A 600 -3.91 31.04 13.98
CA ARG A 600 -4.59 31.49 15.21
C ARG A 600 -6.07 31.11 15.27
N GLN A 601 -6.72 30.93 14.12
CA GLN A 601 -8.18 30.80 14.05
C GLN A 601 -8.62 29.38 13.70
N VAL A 602 -7.73 28.51 13.24
CA VAL A 602 -8.05 27.10 12.98
C VAL A 602 -8.29 26.37 14.30
N ASN A 603 -9.26 25.46 14.31
CA ASN A 603 -9.55 24.59 15.44
C ASN A 603 -8.31 23.74 15.79
N SER A 604 -8.09 23.50 17.09
CA SER A 604 -6.95 22.72 17.58
C SER A 604 -6.86 21.31 16.97
N THR A 605 -7.99 20.74 16.55
CA THR A 605 -8.07 19.46 15.83
C THR A 605 -7.25 19.46 14.54
N TYR A 606 -7.21 20.57 13.82
CA TYR A 606 -6.57 20.68 12.50
C TYR A 606 -5.22 21.42 12.55
N LEU A 607 -4.87 22.01 13.69
CA LEU A 607 -3.73 22.92 13.84
C LEU A 607 -2.39 22.34 13.38
N ASN A 608 -2.15 21.04 13.62
CA ASN A 608 -0.90 20.36 13.24
C ASN A 608 -0.68 20.31 11.72
N GLN A 609 -1.73 20.42 10.91
CA GLN A 609 -1.62 20.44 9.45
C GLN A 609 -1.17 21.80 8.90
N VAL A 610 -1.27 22.88 9.68
CA VAL A 610 -0.98 24.26 9.26
C VAL A 610 0.13 24.92 10.10
N ALA A 611 0.91 24.13 10.83
CA ALA A 611 1.97 24.64 11.70
C ALA A 611 3.09 25.34 10.94
N THR A 612 3.35 24.92 9.70
CA THR A 612 4.36 25.51 8.80
C THR A 612 3.73 25.82 7.45
N PRO A 613 3.88 27.04 6.90
CA PRO A 613 3.38 27.36 5.57
C PRO A 613 4.25 26.76 4.46
N GLY A 614 3.61 26.29 3.38
CA GLY A 614 4.26 25.64 2.24
C GLY A 614 4.60 24.17 2.49
N SER A 615 5.44 23.58 1.61
CA SER A 615 5.86 22.19 1.74
C SER A 615 6.66 21.94 3.02
N ASP A 616 6.17 21.04 3.87
CA ASP A 616 6.85 20.60 5.08
C ASP A 616 6.53 19.12 5.37
N ALA A 617 7.55 18.34 5.76
CA ALA A 617 7.41 16.91 5.99
C ALA A 617 6.52 16.59 7.20
N THR A 618 6.54 17.44 8.22
CA THR A 618 5.77 17.24 9.46
C THR A 618 4.29 17.50 9.20
N THR A 619 3.94 18.63 8.59
CA THR A 619 2.55 18.93 8.23
C THR A 619 1.99 17.92 7.24
N LYS A 620 2.82 17.39 6.32
CA LYS A 620 2.45 16.30 5.41
C LYS A 620 2.07 15.03 6.16
N LEU A 621 2.90 14.59 7.10
CA LEU A 621 2.62 13.41 7.92
C LEU A 621 1.27 13.53 8.65
N TYR A 622 0.99 14.70 9.23
CA TYR A 622 -0.29 14.95 9.88
C TYR A 622 -1.47 14.99 8.90
N ALA A 623 -1.30 15.61 7.73
CA ALA A 623 -2.35 15.70 6.72
C ALA A 623 -2.69 14.32 6.13
N ASP A 624 -1.68 13.51 5.78
CA ASP A 624 -1.87 12.16 5.23
C ASP A 624 -2.48 11.22 6.28
N ALA A 625 -2.04 11.30 7.54
CA ALA A 625 -2.66 10.55 8.63
C ALA A 625 -4.12 10.94 8.84
N TYR A 626 -4.43 12.25 8.83
CA TYR A 626 -5.79 12.73 8.99
C TYR A 626 -6.67 12.29 7.83
N LEU A 627 -6.18 12.40 6.58
CA LEU A 627 -6.88 11.95 5.38
C LEU A 627 -7.25 10.46 5.43
N ALA A 628 -6.38 9.59 5.98
CA ALA A 628 -6.69 8.19 6.21
C ALA A 628 -7.82 7.98 7.24
N THR A 629 -7.86 8.80 8.30
CA THR A 629 -8.98 8.80 9.27
C THR A 629 -10.29 9.26 8.64
N ILE A 630 -10.24 10.26 7.76
CA ILE A 630 -11.41 10.74 7.01
C ILE A 630 -12.01 9.61 6.19
N LYS A 631 -11.18 8.95 5.37
CA LYS A 631 -11.63 7.83 4.54
C LYS A 631 -12.34 6.77 5.39
N SER A 632 -11.70 6.34 6.47
CA SER A 632 -12.25 5.33 7.38
C SER A 632 -13.59 5.77 7.99
N ALA A 633 -13.68 7.01 8.47
CA ALA A 633 -14.87 7.53 9.14
C ALA A 633 -16.06 7.72 8.18
N VAL A 634 -15.81 8.25 6.99
CA VAL A 634 -16.85 8.50 5.97
C VAL A 634 -17.41 7.19 5.46
N GLU A 635 -16.54 6.21 5.18
CA GLU A 635 -16.95 4.90 4.65
C GLU A 635 -17.64 4.04 5.71
N ALA A 636 -17.19 4.08 6.97
CA ALA A 636 -17.89 3.44 8.08
C ALA A 636 -19.31 4.01 8.31
N ALA A 637 -19.54 5.28 7.96
CA ALA A 637 -20.85 5.93 8.01
C ALA A 637 -21.71 5.68 6.74
N GLY A 638 -21.28 4.80 5.83
CA GLY A 638 -21.99 4.48 4.58
C GLY A 638 -21.83 5.54 3.48
N GLY A 639 -20.99 6.56 3.69
CA GLY A 639 -20.59 7.50 2.66
C GLY A 639 -19.43 6.98 1.82
N LYS A 640 -18.97 7.79 0.86
CA LYS A 640 -17.78 7.49 0.07
C LYS A 640 -17.01 8.78 -0.21
N LEU A 641 -15.69 8.71 -0.22
CA LEU A 641 -14.88 9.76 -0.85
C LEU A 641 -15.02 9.68 -2.37
N ARG A 642 -15.05 10.83 -3.02
CA ARG A 642 -15.14 10.89 -4.48
C ARG A 642 -13.91 10.28 -5.15
N TYR A 643 -12.73 10.63 -4.64
CA TYR A 643 -11.45 10.10 -5.07
C TYR A 643 -10.76 9.34 -3.95
N ALA A 644 -9.80 8.50 -4.34
CA ALA A 644 -8.87 7.90 -3.40
C ALA A 644 -7.99 8.98 -2.74
N PRO A 645 -7.51 8.78 -1.50
CA PRO A 645 -6.65 9.73 -0.78
C PRO A 645 -5.48 10.30 -1.61
N GLU A 646 -4.92 9.48 -2.50
CA GLU A 646 -3.75 9.79 -3.31
C GLU A 646 -3.95 11.01 -4.22
N VAL A 647 -5.19 11.28 -4.70
CA VAL A 647 -5.47 12.47 -5.50
C VAL A 647 -5.32 13.74 -4.67
N TYR A 648 -5.85 13.73 -3.46
CA TYR A 648 -5.81 14.88 -2.56
C TYR A 648 -4.40 15.11 -2.03
N THR A 649 -3.64 14.04 -1.73
CA THR A 649 -2.23 14.13 -1.38
C THR A 649 -1.40 14.69 -2.55
N ALA A 650 -1.62 14.21 -3.79
CA ALA A 650 -0.91 14.71 -4.97
C ALA A 650 -1.18 16.21 -5.22
N TYR A 651 -2.43 16.65 -5.11
CA TYR A 651 -2.78 18.08 -5.21
C TYR A 651 -2.11 18.90 -4.10
N ARG A 652 -2.24 18.46 -2.84
CA ARG A 652 -1.66 19.14 -1.67
C ARG A 652 -0.16 19.37 -1.86
N ASP A 653 0.57 18.31 -2.18
CA ASP A 653 2.03 18.36 -2.24
C ASP A 653 2.51 19.27 -3.39
N ALA A 654 1.85 19.21 -4.54
CA ALA A 654 2.17 20.06 -5.69
C ALA A 654 1.82 21.53 -5.42
N ALA A 655 0.64 21.80 -4.84
CA ALA A 655 0.20 23.15 -4.55
C ALA A 655 1.10 23.85 -3.53
N LEU A 656 1.42 23.19 -2.41
CA LEU A 656 2.30 23.72 -1.38
C LEU A 656 3.74 23.96 -1.84
N ALA A 657 4.17 23.31 -2.93
CA ALA A 657 5.50 23.50 -3.51
C ALA A 657 5.59 24.74 -4.40
N THR A 658 4.47 25.38 -4.73
CA THR A 658 4.45 26.54 -5.64
C THR A 658 4.89 27.82 -4.94
N LYS A 659 5.84 28.51 -5.59
CA LYS A 659 6.43 29.77 -5.11
C LYS A 659 6.31 30.82 -6.20
N LEU A 660 6.13 32.08 -5.80
CA LEU A 660 6.22 33.19 -6.73
C LEU A 660 7.66 33.28 -7.25
N VAL A 661 7.85 33.23 -8.57
CA VAL A 661 9.18 33.35 -9.19
C VAL A 661 9.41 34.76 -9.74
N SER A 662 8.32 35.43 -10.16
CA SER A 662 8.37 36.74 -10.81
C SER A 662 7.86 37.87 -9.91
N ASP A 663 8.62 38.96 -9.82
CA ASP A 663 8.13 40.23 -9.29
C ASP A 663 7.18 40.89 -10.32
N SER A 664 5.93 40.42 -10.31
CA SER A 664 4.86 40.84 -11.23
C SER A 664 3.53 41.16 -10.51
N ILE A 665 3.54 41.14 -9.18
CA ILE A 665 2.35 41.26 -8.34
C ILE A 665 2.60 42.36 -7.30
N ALA A 666 1.68 43.31 -7.20
CA ALA A 666 1.72 44.30 -6.13
C ALA A 666 1.59 43.63 -4.75
N ASP A 667 2.43 44.05 -3.80
CA ASP A 667 2.61 43.44 -2.47
C ASP A 667 3.20 42.01 -2.49
N GLY A 668 3.55 41.45 -3.66
CA GLY A 668 4.24 40.17 -3.78
C GLY A 668 5.75 40.29 -3.77
N ALA A 669 6.44 39.22 -3.36
CA ALA A 669 7.89 39.10 -3.41
C ALA A 669 8.31 37.72 -3.93
N PRO A 670 9.26 37.62 -4.88
CA PRO A 670 9.80 36.33 -5.29
C PRO A 670 10.26 35.46 -4.11
N GLY A 671 9.99 34.17 -4.19
CA GLY A 671 10.25 33.18 -3.13
C GLY A 671 9.11 32.97 -2.13
N GLN A 672 8.08 33.84 -2.12
CA GLN A 672 6.91 33.63 -1.25
C GLN A 672 6.08 32.41 -1.66
N ASN A 673 5.32 31.85 -0.72
CA ASN A 673 4.29 30.85 -1.01
C ASN A 673 3.19 31.45 -1.91
N LEU A 674 2.68 30.69 -2.87
CA LEU A 674 1.41 31.00 -3.55
C LEU A 674 0.23 30.29 -2.89
N VAL A 675 0.49 29.08 -2.39
CA VAL A 675 -0.43 28.29 -1.59
C VAL A 675 0.26 27.99 -0.25
N PRO A 676 0.04 28.81 0.79
CA PRO A 676 0.67 28.58 2.08
C PRO A 676 0.10 27.37 2.83
N TYR A 677 -1.19 27.03 2.64
CA TYR A 677 -1.81 25.94 3.40
C TYR A 677 -2.77 25.10 2.55
N VAL A 678 -2.63 23.78 2.68
CA VAL A 678 -3.62 22.79 2.25
C VAL A 678 -3.78 21.79 3.37
N TYR A 679 -4.98 21.71 3.94
CA TYR A 679 -5.30 20.84 5.07
C TYR A 679 -6.70 20.25 4.93
N PHE A 680 -6.98 19.21 5.71
CA PHE A 680 -8.22 18.45 5.59
C PHE A 680 -9.07 18.60 6.85
N THR A 681 -10.38 18.79 6.66
CA THR A 681 -11.40 18.85 7.72
C THR A 681 -12.42 17.73 7.54
N ASN A 682 -13.12 17.34 8.61
CA ASN A 682 -14.12 16.27 8.56
C ASN A 682 -15.26 16.47 9.56
N GLU A 683 -15.89 17.63 9.44
CA GLU A 683 -16.98 18.02 10.31
C GLU A 683 -18.26 17.24 10.02
N LYS A 684 -19.13 17.16 11.04
CA LYS A 684 -20.48 16.60 10.91
C LYS A 684 -21.53 17.69 10.79
N ASP A 685 -22.57 17.43 10.02
CA ASP A 685 -23.79 18.24 10.06
C ASP A 685 -24.63 17.98 11.32
N THR A 686 -25.81 18.61 11.41
CA THR A 686 -26.72 18.46 12.54
C THR A 686 -27.36 17.08 12.66
N VAL A 687 -27.35 16.28 11.59
CA VAL A 687 -27.85 14.89 11.61
C VAL A 687 -26.72 13.87 11.78
N GLY A 688 -25.49 14.34 12.00
CA GLY A 688 -24.32 13.50 12.26
C GLY A 688 -23.61 12.98 11.01
N ALA A 689 -23.98 13.43 9.81
CA ALA A 689 -23.34 13.02 8.57
C ALA A 689 -22.01 13.75 8.38
N TYR A 690 -20.96 13.01 7.99
CA TYR A 690 -19.65 13.59 7.69
C TYR A 690 -19.65 14.38 6.39
N HIS A 691 -18.95 15.52 6.41
CA HIS A 691 -18.68 16.41 5.28
C HIS A 691 -17.19 16.77 5.25
N PRO A 692 -16.35 15.91 4.65
CA PRO A 692 -14.93 16.18 4.50
C PRO A 692 -14.64 17.21 3.41
N PHE A 693 -13.71 18.12 3.72
CA PHE A 693 -13.22 19.13 2.79
C PHE A 693 -11.70 19.19 2.79
N MET A 694 -11.14 19.40 1.61
CA MET A 694 -9.77 19.89 1.43
C MET A 694 -9.84 21.41 1.42
N ILE A 695 -9.20 22.04 2.40
CA ILE A 695 -9.16 23.49 2.52
C ILE A 695 -7.90 24.00 1.87
N VAL A 696 -8.03 24.91 0.93
CA VAL A 696 -6.92 25.53 0.20
C VAL A 696 -6.88 27.01 0.57
N VAL A 697 -5.76 27.44 1.16
CA VAL A 697 -5.45 28.86 1.37
C VAL A 697 -4.47 29.26 0.29
N THR A 698 -4.83 30.24 -0.52
CA THR A 698 -4.00 30.69 -1.65
C THR A 698 -4.12 32.19 -1.87
N TYR A 699 -3.08 32.78 -2.46
CA TYR A 699 -3.10 34.18 -2.87
C TYR A 699 -3.77 34.43 -4.24
N GLY A 700 -4.14 33.36 -4.97
CA GLY A 700 -4.87 33.48 -6.23
C GLY A 700 -4.01 33.97 -7.41
N ASN A 701 -2.70 33.71 -7.38
CA ASN A 701 -1.77 34.24 -8.37
C ASN A 701 -0.92 33.14 -9.02
N GLN A 702 -0.50 33.39 -10.26
CA GLN A 702 0.48 32.57 -10.98
C GLN A 702 1.90 32.79 -10.46
N ALA A 703 2.72 31.75 -10.54
CA ALA A 703 4.15 31.82 -10.22
C ALA A 703 4.99 32.58 -11.26
N SER A 704 4.53 32.59 -12.50
CA SER A 704 5.20 33.14 -13.68
C SER A 704 4.97 34.65 -13.82
N PRO A 705 5.71 35.33 -14.71
CA PRO A 705 5.25 36.60 -15.27
C PRO A 705 3.84 36.40 -15.85
N ASN A 706 2.87 37.16 -15.33
CA ASN A 706 1.45 36.95 -15.62
C ASN A 706 1.00 37.38 -17.04
N GLY A 707 1.84 38.09 -17.78
CA GLY A 707 1.54 38.54 -19.15
C GLY A 707 0.41 39.58 -19.26
N LEU A 708 -0.08 40.14 -18.14
CA LEU A 708 -1.18 41.12 -18.13
C LEU A 708 -0.85 42.37 -18.93
N VAL A 709 0.42 42.75 -18.94
CA VAL A 709 0.91 43.89 -19.71
C VAL A 709 0.76 43.67 -21.21
N ASP A 710 0.65 42.43 -21.69
CA ASP A 710 0.52 42.09 -23.11
C ASP A 710 -0.90 41.96 -23.62
N ILE A 711 -1.88 41.99 -22.72
CA ILE A 711 -3.29 41.85 -23.09
C ILE A 711 -3.69 43.04 -23.97
N PRO A 712 -4.19 42.79 -25.20
CA PRO A 712 -4.54 43.85 -26.13
C PRO A 712 -5.77 44.61 -25.68
N HIS A 713 -6.79 43.93 -25.17
CA HIS A 713 -8.06 44.54 -24.75
C HIS A 713 -8.45 44.06 -23.33
N PRO A 714 -7.69 44.45 -22.28
CA PRO A 714 -7.95 44.00 -20.92
C PRO A 714 -9.27 44.55 -20.37
N PRO A 715 -9.88 43.91 -19.37
CA PRO A 715 -11.10 44.40 -18.75
C PRO A 715 -10.98 45.84 -18.26
N GLY A 716 -12.01 46.66 -18.51
CA GLY A 716 -12.13 48.00 -17.93
C GLY A 716 -12.40 47.92 -16.42
N ASP A 717 -12.07 48.97 -15.65
CA ASP A 717 -12.30 49.05 -14.20
C ASP A 717 -13.73 49.48 -13.81
N GLY A 718 -14.59 49.73 -14.80
CA GLY A 718 -15.97 50.19 -14.59
C GLY A 718 -16.11 51.70 -14.34
N SER A 719 -15.05 52.50 -14.53
CA SER A 719 -15.10 53.97 -14.38
C SER A 719 -15.90 54.71 -15.49
N GLY A 720 -16.42 53.98 -16.48
CA GLY A 720 -17.24 54.51 -17.56
C GLY A 720 -17.26 53.59 -18.78
N GLU A 721 -17.67 54.12 -19.93
CA GLU A 721 -17.57 53.44 -21.22
C GLU A 721 -16.13 53.01 -21.52
N TYR A 722 -15.95 51.86 -22.18
CA TYR A 722 -14.65 51.24 -22.35
C TYR A 722 -13.54 52.20 -22.86
N PRO A 723 -13.76 53.03 -23.90
CA PRO A 723 -12.73 53.93 -24.42
C PRO A 723 -12.23 54.99 -23.41
N ALA A 724 -13.07 55.37 -22.45
CA ALA A 724 -12.74 56.33 -21.40
C ALA A 724 -12.35 55.65 -20.07
N SER A 725 -12.65 54.36 -19.92
CA SER A 725 -12.34 53.58 -18.72
C SER A 725 -10.84 53.36 -18.56
N LYS A 726 -10.40 53.14 -17.32
CA LYS A 726 -9.07 52.58 -17.06
C LYS A 726 -9.14 51.07 -17.19
N VAL A 727 -8.01 50.41 -17.43
CA VAL A 727 -7.97 48.96 -17.69
C VAL A 727 -7.00 48.21 -16.78
N THR A 728 -7.32 46.96 -16.47
CA THR A 728 -6.58 46.11 -15.52
C THR A 728 -5.31 45.51 -16.13
N ARG A 729 -4.18 46.21 -16.00
CA ARG A 729 -2.86 45.75 -16.52
C ARG A 729 -1.95 45.13 -15.46
N PHE A 730 -2.38 45.16 -14.22
CA PHE A 730 -1.59 44.75 -13.07
C PHE A 730 -2.40 43.87 -12.14
N SER A 731 -1.68 43.12 -11.30
CA SER A 731 -2.26 42.24 -10.31
C SER A 731 -1.73 42.57 -8.91
N ASN A 732 -2.47 42.17 -7.90
CA ASN A 732 -2.11 42.28 -6.49
C ASN A 732 -2.29 40.93 -5.79
N LEU A 733 -1.70 40.78 -4.61
CA LEU A 733 -2.03 39.66 -3.74
C LEU A 733 -3.50 39.74 -3.33
N GLU A 734 -4.16 38.59 -3.34
CA GLU A 734 -5.49 38.39 -2.78
C GLU A 734 -5.43 37.26 -1.74
N ASN A 735 -6.49 36.95 -1.02
CA ASN A 735 -6.51 35.82 -0.10
C ASN A 735 -7.80 35.04 -0.29
N TYR A 736 -7.69 33.84 -0.84
CA TYR A 736 -8.78 32.90 -1.01
C TYR A 736 -8.63 31.77 0.02
N ILE A 737 -9.72 31.49 0.73
CA ILE A 737 -9.83 30.32 1.60
C ILE A 737 -11.01 29.50 1.10
N THR A 738 -10.70 28.41 0.42
CA THR A 738 -11.69 27.65 -0.36
C THR A 738 -11.85 26.25 0.19
N MET A 739 -13.10 25.80 0.31
CA MET A 739 -13.46 24.40 0.56
C MET A 739 -13.59 23.63 -0.76
N ILE A 740 -12.83 22.56 -0.91
CA ILE A 740 -13.03 21.57 -1.98
C ILE A 740 -13.67 20.31 -1.37
N PRO A 741 -14.91 19.98 -1.73
CA PRO A 741 -15.64 18.86 -1.15
C PRO A 741 -15.02 17.53 -1.58
N MET A 742 -14.74 16.66 -0.61
CA MET A 742 -14.08 15.36 -0.87
C MET A 742 -15.05 14.19 -0.88
N LYS A 743 -16.22 14.35 -0.26
CA LYS A 743 -17.29 13.35 -0.26
C LYS A 743 -17.98 13.33 -1.62
N ASP A 744 -18.35 12.14 -2.06
CA ASP A 744 -19.16 12.00 -3.25
C ASP A 744 -20.64 12.33 -2.95
N TYR A 745 -21.08 13.52 -3.35
CA TYR A 745 -22.49 13.93 -3.27
C TYR A 745 -23.31 13.50 -4.50
N GLY A 746 -22.68 12.81 -5.45
CA GLY A 746 -23.25 12.46 -6.74
C GLY A 746 -23.09 13.54 -7.80
N LEU A 747 -23.63 13.26 -8.98
CA LEU A 747 -23.61 14.11 -10.16
C LEU A 747 -25.03 14.57 -10.50
N VAL A 748 -25.15 15.71 -11.16
CA VAL A 748 -26.42 16.18 -11.73
C VAL A 748 -26.67 15.57 -13.10
N THR A 749 -27.93 15.55 -13.50
CA THR A 749 -28.37 15.13 -14.85
C THR A 749 -28.67 16.32 -15.75
N SER A 750 -28.88 17.50 -15.17
CA SER A 750 -29.13 18.77 -15.85
C SER A 750 -28.39 19.89 -15.13
N VAL A 751 -27.98 20.94 -15.87
CA VAL A 751 -27.40 22.16 -15.28
C VAL A 751 -28.34 22.82 -14.27
N LEU A 752 -29.65 22.62 -14.40
CA LEU A 752 -30.67 23.18 -13.52
C LEU A 752 -30.81 22.45 -12.18
N ASP A 753 -30.27 21.25 -12.02
CA ASP A 753 -30.40 20.49 -10.76
C ASP A 753 -29.69 21.19 -9.59
N ASN A 754 -28.77 22.10 -9.89
CA ASN A 754 -28.05 22.94 -8.92
C ASN A 754 -28.67 24.34 -8.73
N ALA A 755 -29.83 24.63 -9.34
CA ALA A 755 -30.44 25.97 -9.36
C ALA A 755 -30.78 26.54 -7.97
N SER A 756 -30.98 25.70 -6.96
CA SER A 756 -31.30 26.17 -5.60
C SER A 756 -30.11 26.79 -4.86
N VAL A 757 -28.88 26.54 -5.31
CA VAL A 757 -27.65 27.10 -4.70
C VAL A 757 -26.88 28.03 -5.66
N ILE A 758 -26.92 27.77 -6.97
CA ILE A 758 -26.33 28.66 -7.99
C ILE A 758 -27.31 29.79 -8.32
N THR A 759 -27.45 30.71 -7.38
CA THR A 759 -28.41 31.83 -7.46
C THR A 759 -27.91 33.00 -8.31
N LYS A 760 -26.60 33.10 -8.53
CA LYS A 760 -25.97 34.04 -9.48
C LYS A 760 -25.25 33.25 -10.55
N ASN A 761 -25.73 33.34 -11.78
CA ASN A 761 -25.14 32.68 -12.94
C ASN A 761 -25.17 33.61 -14.15
N LEU A 762 -24.33 33.33 -15.14
CA LEU A 762 -24.19 34.19 -16.32
C LEU A 762 -25.51 34.31 -17.10
N TRP A 763 -26.33 33.26 -17.12
CA TRP A 763 -27.63 33.22 -17.80
C TRP A 763 -28.65 34.17 -17.18
N THR A 764 -28.80 34.19 -15.84
CA THR A 764 -29.75 35.08 -15.16
C THR A 764 -29.28 36.53 -15.10
N GLU A 765 -27.98 36.81 -15.07
CA GLU A 765 -27.43 38.16 -14.93
C GLU A 765 -27.57 39.04 -16.19
N ARG A 766 -27.70 38.43 -17.38
CA ARG A 766 -27.78 39.17 -18.66
C ARG A 766 -29.18 39.19 -19.30
N THR A 767 -30.16 38.49 -18.73
CA THR A 767 -31.60 38.50 -19.09
C THR A 767 -31.89 38.71 -20.58
N LEU A 768 -31.61 37.70 -21.41
CA LEU A 768 -32.28 37.55 -22.70
C LEU A 768 -33.13 36.30 -22.63
N SER A 769 -34.45 36.45 -22.73
CA SER A 769 -35.46 35.37 -22.66
C SER A 769 -35.33 34.31 -23.78
N THR A 770 -34.28 34.37 -24.58
CA THR A 770 -34.02 33.54 -25.76
C THR A 770 -32.78 32.65 -25.64
N LEU A 771 -31.97 32.77 -24.58
CA LEU A 771 -30.77 31.96 -24.40
C LEU A 771 -31.09 30.62 -23.71
N GLU A 772 -30.43 29.55 -24.16
CA GLU A 772 -30.52 28.23 -23.53
C GLU A 772 -29.66 28.19 -22.26
N ALA A 773 -30.20 27.59 -21.18
CA ALA A 773 -29.42 27.27 -19.99
C ALA A 773 -28.60 26.00 -20.24
N ASN A 774 -27.31 26.16 -20.55
CA ASN A 774 -26.40 25.07 -20.89
C ASN A 774 -25.11 25.12 -20.06
N VAL A 775 -24.16 24.24 -20.39
CA VAL A 775 -22.89 24.06 -19.64
C VAL A 775 -21.96 25.29 -19.63
N TYR A 776 -22.18 26.26 -20.53
CA TYR A 776 -21.44 27.51 -20.58
C TYR A 776 -22.23 28.67 -19.96
N THR A 777 -23.49 28.82 -20.35
CA THR A 777 -24.34 29.95 -19.92
C THR A 777 -24.82 29.80 -18.48
N TYR A 778 -25.01 28.58 -17.99
CA TYR A 778 -25.44 28.31 -16.61
C TYR A 778 -24.27 28.15 -15.63
N ALA A 779 -23.13 28.78 -15.91
CA ALA A 779 -21.99 28.84 -15.02
C ALA A 779 -22.20 29.89 -13.92
N ASP A 780 -21.57 29.69 -12.75
CA ASP A 780 -21.47 30.72 -11.69
C ASP A 780 -20.93 32.02 -12.29
N SER A 781 -21.47 33.18 -11.90
CA SER A 781 -21.02 34.45 -12.48
C SER A 781 -19.69 34.97 -11.91
N ALA A 782 -19.10 34.24 -10.96
CA ALA A 782 -17.76 34.48 -10.46
C ALA A 782 -16.86 33.25 -10.68
N ASP A 783 -15.88 33.04 -9.80
CA ASP A 783 -14.95 31.92 -9.83
C ASP A 783 -15.62 30.55 -9.65
N ASN A 784 -15.07 29.54 -10.33
CA ASN A 784 -15.61 28.17 -10.32
C ASN A 784 -14.62 27.06 -9.95
N GLY A 785 -13.36 27.39 -9.67
CA GLY A 785 -12.39 26.40 -9.20
C GLY A 785 -11.02 26.97 -8.88
N LEU A 786 -10.10 26.07 -8.53
CA LEU A 786 -8.71 26.39 -8.24
C LEU A 786 -7.78 25.50 -9.06
N LEU A 787 -6.72 26.13 -9.54
CA LEU A 787 -5.59 25.47 -10.19
C LEU A 787 -4.53 25.12 -9.15
N ILE A 788 -3.69 24.14 -9.50
CA ILE A 788 -2.68 23.57 -8.64
C ILE A 788 -1.57 24.57 -8.27
N ASP A 789 -1.39 25.64 -9.04
CA ASP A 789 -0.47 26.72 -8.71
C ASP A 789 -1.08 27.78 -7.77
N GLY A 790 -2.34 27.60 -7.38
CA GLY A 790 -3.11 28.52 -6.56
C GLY A 790 -3.92 29.55 -7.35
N SER A 791 -3.78 29.60 -8.67
CA SER A 791 -4.55 30.52 -9.51
C SER A 791 -6.04 30.14 -9.51
N VAL A 792 -6.90 31.15 -9.60
CA VAL A 792 -8.35 30.96 -9.58
C VAL A 792 -8.86 30.67 -10.99
N MET A 793 -9.79 29.73 -11.12
CA MET A 793 -10.45 29.39 -12.39
C MET A 793 -11.81 30.07 -12.47
N PHE A 794 -12.12 30.59 -13.65
CA PHE A 794 -13.41 31.19 -14.00
C PHE A 794 -14.05 30.40 -15.15
N PRO A 795 -15.38 30.57 -15.35
CA PRO A 795 -16.06 30.03 -16.52
C PRO A 795 -15.40 30.46 -17.82
N THR A 796 -15.56 29.66 -18.88
CA THR A 796 -14.98 29.99 -20.19
C THR A 796 -15.60 31.27 -20.80
N TYR A 797 -16.83 31.60 -20.41
CA TYR A 797 -17.55 32.78 -20.85
C TYR A 797 -17.36 33.91 -19.84
N ASN A 798 -17.18 35.13 -20.35
CA ASN A 798 -17.24 36.32 -19.51
C ASN A 798 -18.70 36.73 -19.22
N ASN A 799 -18.87 37.76 -18.39
CA ASN A 799 -20.20 38.26 -18.02
C ASN A 799 -20.97 38.83 -19.22
N ALA A 800 -20.34 39.05 -20.38
CA ALA A 800 -21.00 39.39 -21.65
C ALA A 800 -21.52 38.19 -22.43
N LEU A 801 -21.45 36.98 -21.87
CA LEU A 801 -21.85 35.74 -22.50
C LEU A 801 -21.14 35.50 -23.83
N VAL A 802 -19.87 35.93 -23.88
CA VAL A 802 -18.95 35.67 -24.98
C VAL A 802 -17.74 34.95 -24.40
N PRO A 803 -17.19 33.94 -25.10
CA PRO A 803 -15.91 33.36 -24.73
C PRO A 803 -14.82 34.40 -24.54
N SER A 804 -14.14 34.38 -23.40
CA SER A 804 -13.21 35.45 -23.01
C SER A 804 -12.06 35.64 -24.01
N HIS A 805 -11.50 34.57 -24.57
CA HIS A 805 -10.43 34.64 -25.58
C HIS A 805 -10.83 35.43 -26.85
N LEU A 806 -12.11 35.51 -27.21
CA LEU A 806 -12.57 36.26 -28.39
C LEU A 806 -12.54 37.78 -28.20
N GLN A 807 -12.51 38.24 -26.94
CA GLN A 807 -12.43 39.65 -26.58
C GLN A 807 -10.99 40.13 -26.47
N GLY A 808 -9.98 39.28 -26.71
CA GLY A 808 -8.57 39.68 -26.60
C GLY A 808 -8.20 40.15 -25.18
N GLU A 809 -8.93 39.65 -24.18
CA GLU A 809 -8.80 40.06 -22.78
C GLU A 809 -7.94 39.11 -21.95
N LEU A 810 -7.41 38.03 -22.55
CA LEU A 810 -6.62 37.00 -21.86
C LEU A 810 -5.13 37.13 -22.16
N SER A 811 -4.31 36.81 -21.16
CA SER A 811 -2.87 36.57 -21.32
C SER A 811 -2.62 35.26 -22.09
N ALA A 812 -1.35 35.00 -22.42
CA ALA A 812 -0.93 33.72 -23.02
C ALA A 812 -1.24 32.50 -22.12
N SER A 813 -1.36 32.70 -20.81
CA SER A 813 -1.76 31.65 -19.86
C SER A 813 -3.29 31.47 -19.76
N GLY A 814 -4.07 32.24 -20.51
CA GLY A 814 -5.54 32.20 -20.50
C GLY A 814 -6.18 32.97 -19.35
N CYS A 815 -5.45 33.91 -18.73
CA CYS A 815 -5.86 34.57 -17.49
C CYS A 815 -5.89 36.09 -17.60
N HIS A 816 -6.69 36.75 -16.75
CA HIS A 816 -6.75 38.21 -16.65
C HIS A 816 -7.11 38.67 -15.24
N VAL A 817 -7.17 39.99 -15.02
CA VAL A 817 -7.70 40.58 -13.78
C VAL A 817 -9.02 41.27 -14.07
N GLY A 818 -10.05 40.94 -13.30
CA GLY A 818 -11.38 41.54 -13.44
C GLY A 818 -11.50 42.92 -12.79
N GLN A 819 -12.67 43.55 -12.97
CA GLN A 819 -13.01 44.90 -12.46
C GLN A 819 -12.72 45.13 -10.98
N GLY A 820 -12.96 44.11 -10.15
CA GLY A 820 -12.77 44.20 -8.69
C GLY A 820 -11.31 44.21 -8.24
N GLY A 821 -10.35 44.18 -9.18
CA GLY A 821 -8.92 43.96 -8.99
C GLY A 821 -8.60 42.68 -8.20
N GLY A 822 -7.33 42.29 -8.11
CA GLY A 822 -6.99 41.00 -7.50
C GLY A 822 -5.84 40.23 -8.13
N GLY A 823 -5.79 38.96 -7.76
CA GLY A 823 -5.01 37.95 -8.48
C GLY A 823 -5.56 37.69 -9.88
N PRO A 824 -4.72 37.29 -10.86
CA PRO A 824 -5.21 36.90 -12.17
C PRO A 824 -6.01 35.61 -12.05
N HIS A 825 -7.11 35.52 -12.79
CA HIS A 825 -7.93 34.32 -12.87
C HIS A 825 -8.09 33.86 -14.31
N CYS A 826 -8.23 32.55 -14.50
CA CYS A 826 -8.06 31.87 -15.78
C CYS A 826 -9.40 31.40 -16.35
N HIS A 827 -9.66 31.74 -17.61
CA HIS A 827 -10.89 31.41 -18.34
C HIS A 827 -10.68 30.32 -19.40
N SER A 828 -9.45 30.19 -19.91
CA SER A 828 -9.13 29.36 -21.07
C SER A 828 -7.88 28.53 -20.80
N ASP A 829 -7.77 27.38 -21.47
CA ASP A 829 -6.60 26.54 -21.37
C ASP A 829 -5.43 27.17 -22.14
N GLY A 830 -4.40 27.60 -21.41
CA GLY A 830 -3.18 28.16 -21.97
C GLY A 830 -2.24 27.12 -22.59
N TYR A 831 -2.55 25.82 -22.50
CA TYR A 831 -1.72 24.78 -23.10
C TYR A 831 -1.75 24.82 -24.63
N GLN A 832 -0.55 24.78 -25.21
CA GLN A 832 -0.32 24.41 -26.61
C GLN A 832 0.93 23.55 -26.71
N SER A 833 0.91 22.61 -27.63
CA SER A 833 2.12 21.85 -27.98
C SER A 833 3.21 22.83 -28.45
N GLY A 834 4.38 22.75 -27.82
CA GLY A 834 5.51 23.65 -28.07
C GLY A 834 5.61 24.90 -27.17
N PHE A 835 4.55 25.26 -26.42
CA PHE A 835 4.62 26.34 -25.43
C PHE A 835 5.09 25.80 -24.06
N GLY A 836 6.42 25.79 -23.86
CA GLY A 836 7.06 25.07 -22.75
C GLY A 836 6.89 25.66 -21.34
N LEU A 837 6.18 26.77 -21.18
CA LEU A 837 6.08 27.52 -19.92
C LEU A 837 4.64 27.84 -19.47
N ALA A 838 3.63 27.18 -20.05
CA ALA A 838 2.26 27.20 -19.50
C ALA A 838 2.19 26.47 -18.14
N LEU A 839 1.01 26.51 -17.50
CA LEU A 839 0.71 25.78 -16.26
C LEU A 839 1.15 24.30 -16.33
N TYR A 840 0.98 23.71 -17.51
CA TYR A 840 1.45 22.37 -17.86
C TYR A 840 1.91 22.35 -19.32
N ASN A 841 2.78 21.41 -19.68
CA ASN A 841 3.33 21.28 -21.04
C ASN A 841 3.69 19.82 -21.36
N ASP A 842 4.22 19.58 -22.57
CA ASP A 842 4.50 18.23 -23.09
C ASP A 842 5.40 17.37 -22.20
N SER A 843 6.31 17.99 -21.44
CA SER A 843 7.19 17.23 -20.55
C SER A 843 6.49 16.70 -19.31
N ASP A 844 5.33 17.26 -18.94
CA ASP A 844 4.52 16.77 -17.82
C ASP A 844 3.75 15.49 -18.19
N TYR A 845 3.74 15.10 -19.47
CA TYR A 845 3.17 13.85 -19.98
C TYR A 845 4.19 12.71 -20.08
N LEU A 846 5.49 13.00 -19.94
CA LEU A 846 6.54 12.01 -20.14
C LEU A 846 6.44 10.90 -19.08
N ASN A 847 6.38 9.63 -19.54
CA ASN A 847 6.22 8.45 -18.69
C ASN A 847 4.96 8.48 -17.80
N LYS A 848 3.91 9.16 -18.26
CA LYS A 848 2.61 9.21 -17.59
C LYS A 848 1.60 8.33 -18.30
N THR A 849 0.66 7.78 -17.53
CA THR A 849 -0.43 6.94 -18.05
C THR A 849 -1.72 7.73 -18.24
N HIS A 850 -1.77 8.98 -17.79
CA HIS A 850 -2.91 9.88 -17.82
C HIS A 850 -2.43 11.34 -17.88
N PRO A 851 -3.20 12.28 -18.46
CA PRO A 851 -2.90 13.71 -18.37
C PRO A 851 -2.72 14.19 -16.92
N PRO A 852 -1.97 15.28 -16.69
CA PRO A 852 -1.62 15.74 -15.35
C PRO A 852 -2.82 16.37 -14.61
N LEU A 853 -2.85 16.24 -13.28
CA LEU A 853 -3.83 16.87 -12.40
C LEU A 853 -3.58 18.38 -12.32
N LEU A 854 -4.50 19.19 -12.84
CA LEU A 854 -4.36 20.64 -12.93
C LEU A 854 -5.06 21.38 -11.81
N GLY A 855 -6.10 20.81 -11.19
CA GLY A 855 -6.93 21.55 -10.25
C GLY A 855 -8.20 20.83 -9.83
N PHE A 856 -9.12 21.60 -9.25
CA PHE A 856 -10.47 21.16 -8.88
C PHE A 856 -11.50 22.25 -9.19
N GLY A 857 -12.66 21.82 -9.69
CA GLY A 857 -13.88 22.63 -9.58
C GLY A 857 -14.33 22.73 -8.11
N TYR A 858 -15.03 23.79 -7.74
CA TYR A 858 -15.58 23.92 -6.38
C TYR A 858 -16.64 22.86 -6.04
N ASP A 859 -17.21 22.21 -7.06
CA ASP A 859 -18.06 21.04 -6.89
C ASP A 859 -17.29 19.78 -6.44
N GLY A 860 -15.96 19.86 -6.33
CA GLY A 860 -15.06 18.81 -5.89
C GLY A 860 -14.67 17.83 -6.99
N ILE A 861 -14.89 18.16 -8.26
CA ILE A 861 -14.46 17.32 -9.38
C ILE A 861 -13.03 17.74 -9.77
N ALA A 862 -12.13 16.77 -9.86
CA ALA A 862 -10.75 16.97 -10.30
C ALA A 862 -10.71 17.41 -11.76
N LEU A 863 -9.78 18.29 -12.09
CA LEU A 863 -9.51 18.78 -13.44
C LEU A 863 -8.15 18.26 -13.91
N PHE A 864 -8.11 17.60 -15.06
CA PHE A 864 -6.90 17.09 -15.69
C PHE A 864 -6.59 17.80 -17.02
N GLY A 865 -5.33 17.73 -17.46
CA GLY A 865 -4.88 18.33 -18.72
C GLY A 865 -5.46 17.66 -19.96
N ILE A 866 -5.24 18.27 -21.12
CA ILE A 866 -5.81 17.78 -22.39
C ILE A 866 -5.22 16.43 -22.84
N TYR A 867 -6.00 15.59 -23.52
CA TYR A 867 -5.45 14.50 -24.32
C TYR A 867 -4.92 15.03 -25.65
N ARG A 868 -3.64 14.84 -25.94
CA ARG A 868 -3.01 15.33 -27.18
C ARG A 868 -3.25 14.32 -28.30
N SER A 869 -4.01 14.68 -29.31
CA SER A 869 -4.24 13.83 -30.48
C SER A 869 -3.17 14.04 -31.55
N PRO A 870 -2.60 12.99 -32.15
CA PRO A 870 -2.80 11.55 -31.87
C PRO A 870 -1.86 10.99 -30.79
N THR A 871 -0.96 11.80 -30.23
CA THR A 871 0.16 11.38 -29.35
C THR A 871 -0.23 10.56 -28.13
N ASP A 872 -1.36 10.86 -27.51
CA ASP A 872 -1.79 10.29 -26.22
C ASP A 872 -2.84 9.19 -26.39
N SER A 873 -3.01 8.62 -27.60
CA SER A 873 -4.04 7.59 -27.86
C SER A 873 -3.91 6.33 -27.01
N ALA A 874 -2.74 6.11 -26.40
CA ALA A 874 -2.46 4.98 -25.51
C ALA A 874 -2.64 5.32 -24.01
N MET A 875 -2.91 6.59 -23.66
CA MET A 875 -3.20 6.97 -22.27
C MET A 875 -4.56 6.39 -21.84
N LEU A 876 -4.66 6.04 -20.56
CA LEU A 876 -5.92 5.64 -19.93
C LEU A 876 -6.97 6.72 -20.21
N GLY A 877 -8.19 6.34 -20.58
CA GLY A 877 -9.28 7.28 -20.87
C GLY A 877 -9.24 8.00 -22.21
N ALA A 878 -8.14 7.93 -22.99
CA ALA A 878 -8.01 8.69 -24.24
C ALA A 878 -9.08 8.35 -25.29
N SER A 879 -9.59 7.11 -25.30
CA SER A 879 -10.68 6.67 -26.17
C SER A 879 -12.08 6.92 -25.59
N THR A 880 -12.18 7.34 -24.33
CA THR A 880 -13.45 7.60 -23.65
C THR A 880 -13.89 9.02 -23.96
N ALA A 881 -15.00 9.18 -24.69
CA ALA A 881 -15.51 10.50 -25.04
C ALA A 881 -15.83 11.33 -23.79
N LEU A 882 -15.51 12.63 -23.84
CA LEU A 882 -15.98 13.60 -22.86
C LEU A 882 -17.48 13.82 -23.02
N ASP A 883 -18.17 13.97 -21.90
CA ASP A 883 -19.58 14.27 -21.84
C ASP A 883 -19.87 15.75 -22.16
N ALA A 884 -21.14 16.15 -22.02
CA ALA A 884 -21.56 17.53 -22.25
C ALA A 884 -20.83 18.54 -21.34
N PHE A 885 -20.42 18.15 -20.13
CA PHE A 885 -19.71 19.00 -19.18
C PHE A 885 -18.18 19.02 -19.40
N GLY A 886 -17.66 18.21 -20.33
CA GLY A 886 -16.22 18.10 -20.57
C GLY A 886 -15.51 17.15 -19.60
N ALA A 887 -16.24 16.14 -19.11
CA ALA A 887 -15.75 15.16 -18.15
C ALA A 887 -16.03 13.73 -18.60
N HIS A 888 -15.35 12.76 -17.98
CA HIS A 888 -15.65 11.35 -18.16
C HIS A 888 -15.21 10.52 -16.95
N ASN A 889 -15.42 9.21 -17.00
CA ASN A 889 -14.99 8.25 -15.98
C ASN A 889 -14.43 6.99 -16.64
N HIS A 890 -13.31 6.48 -16.15
CA HIS A 890 -12.66 5.27 -16.63
C HIS A 890 -11.60 4.79 -15.61
N ASP A 891 -11.12 3.55 -15.78
CA ASP A 891 -9.90 3.01 -15.16
C ASP A 891 -9.72 3.28 -13.65
N SER A 892 -10.84 3.37 -12.91
CA SER A 892 -10.88 3.68 -11.47
C SER A 892 -10.28 5.03 -11.05
N ILE A 893 -10.04 5.94 -12.00
CA ILE A 893 -9.61 7.33 -11.74
C ILE A 893 -10.75 8.14 -11.10
N GLY A 894 -12.01 7.70 -11.31
CA GLY A 894 -13.21 8.41 -10.88
C GLY A 894 -13.68 9.38 -11.95
N TYR A 895 -14.86 9.96 -11.78
CA TYR A 895 -15.39 10.96 -12.71
C TYR A 895 -14.59 12.27 -12.61
N HIS A 896 -14.07 12.81 -13.70
CA HIS A 896 -13.21 14.00 -13.69
C HIS A 896 -13.31 14.83 -14.97
N TYR A 897 -13.04 16.13 -14.85
CA TYR A 897 -12.97 17.07 -15.97
C TYR A 897 -11.65 16.93 -16.72
N HIS A 898 -11.67 17.25 -18.01
CA HIS A 898 -10.49 17.47 -18.81
C HIS A 898 -10.52 18.85 -19.47
N ALA A 899 -9.37 19.51 -19.50
CA ALA A 899 -9.13 20.56 -20.48
C ALA A 899 -9.26 19.95 -21.89
N HIS A 900 -9.86 20.68 -22.83
CA HIS A 900 -10.15 20.14 -24.16
C HIS A 900 -10.34 21.24 -25.20
N THR A 901 -10.30 20.84 -26.48
CA THR A 901 -10.58 21.73 -27.61
C THR A 901 -11.96 21.44 -28.19
N VAL A 902 -12.78 22.47 -28.37
CA VAL A 902 -14.04 22.38 -29.12
C VAL A 902 -13.87 23.13 -30.44
N SER A 903 -13.72 22.37 -31.53
CA SER A 903 -13.57 22.92 -32.88
C SER A 903 -14.93 23.33 -33.46
N ASN A 904 -14.96 24.35 -34.32
CA ASN A 904 -16.17 24.83 -35.01
C ASN A 904 -17.33 25.14 -34.06
N TYR A 905 -17.03 25.62 -32.85
CA TYR A 905 -18.02 26.01 -31.86
C TYR A 905 -18.69 27.32 -32.26
N LYS A 906 -20.02 27.39 -32.18
CA LYS A 906 -20.79 28.62 -32.43
C LYS A 906 -21.30 29.19 -31.10
N PRO A 907 -20.67 30.24 -30.55
CA PRO A 907 -21.21 30.94 -29.38
C PRO A 907 -22.59 31.54 -29.70
N GLU A 908 -23.49 31.52 -28.72
CA GLU A 908 -24.91 31.83 -28.86
C GLU A 908 -25.16 33.25 -29.37
N LEU A 909 -24.32 34.19 -28.94
CA LEU A 909 -24.42 35.60 -29.30
C LEU A 909 -23.60 35.98 -30.55
N LEU A 910 -22.93 35.02 -31.20
CA LEU A 910 -22.09 35.28 -32.36
C LEU A 910 -22.64 34.64 -33.64
N SER A 911 -22.36 35.28 -34.77
CA SER A 911 -22.78 34.82 -36.10
C SER A 911 -21.82 33.82 -36.75
N TYR A 912 -20.63 33.64 -36.19
CA TYR A 912 -19.55 32.82 -36.73
C TYR A 912 -19.10 31.74 -35.74
N THR A 913 -18.39 30.74 -36.25
CA THR A 913 -17.78 29.67 -35.45
C THR A 913 -16.35 29.99 -35.09
N THR A 914 -15.89 29.55 -33.91
CA THR A 914 -14.52 29.63 -33.44
C THR A 914 -14.05 28.28 -32.90
N THR A 915 -12.74 28.14 -32.68
CA THR A 915 -12.18 27.05 -31.87
C THR A 915 -12.06 27.51 -30.43
N MET A 916 -12.59 26.73 -29.50
CA MET A 916 -12.52 26.99 -28.06
C MET A 916 -11.43 26.14 -27.43
N HIS A 917 -10.55 26.75 -26.64
CA HIS A 917 -9.59 26.07 -25.78
C HIS A 917 -10.11 26.11 -24.34
N VAL A 918 -10.84 25.06 -23.97
CA VAL A 918 -11.60 25.00 -22.72
C VAL A 918 -10.71 24.46 -21.61
N LEU A 919 -10.52 25.25 -20.56
CA LEU A 919 -9.94 24.77 -19.30
C LEU A 919 -11.01 24.02 -18.51
N MET A 920 -12.13 24.69 -18.24
CA MET A 920 -13.36 24.11 -17.71
C MET A 920 -14.54 24.89 -18.28
N LYS A 921 -15.63 24.22 -18.70
CA LYS A 921 -16.74 24.88 -19.40
C LYS A 921 -17.42 25.96 -18.56
N GLY A 922 -17.71 25.67 -17.30
CA GLY A 922 -18.28 26.65 -16.38
C GLY A 922 -19.25 26.05 -15.37
N ALA A 923 -20.30 25.39 -15.86
CA ALA A 923 -21.34 24.79 -15.02
C ALA A 923 -20.83 23.54 -14.26
N TYR A 924 -21.32 23.35 -13.04
CA TYR A 924 -20.94 22.22 -12.19
C TYR A 924 -21.75 20.96 -12.52
N ILE A 925 -21.05 19.86 -12.80
CA ILE A 925 -21.64 18.52 -12.86
C ILE A 925 -21.81 17.90 -11.46
N GLY A 926 -20.98 18.28 -10.49
CA GLY A 926 -21.14 17.79 -9.12
C GLY A 926 -22.45 18.30 -8.52
N LYS A 927 -23.15 17.45 -7.77
CA LYS A 927 -24.36 17.84 -7.04
C LYS A 927 -23.99 18.70 -5.84
N VAL A 928 -24.06 20.02 -6.01
CA VAL A 928 -23.60 20.99 -4.99
C VAL A 928 -24.69 21.36 -3.98
N THR A 929 -25.95 21.04 -4.25
CA THR A 929 -27.10 21.35 -3.38
C THR A 929 -27.05 20.68 -2.01
N SER A 930 -26.24 19.63 -1.86
CA SER A 930 -26.10 18.87 -0.60
C SER A 930 -24.79 19.19 0.13
N ILE A 931 -24.03 20.18 -0.35
CA ILE A 931 -22.74 20.57 0.21
C ILE A 931 -22.99 21.72 1.20
N PRO A 932 -22.67 21.54 2.50
CA PRO A 932 -22.84 22.59 3.48
C PRO A 932 -22.04 23.85 3.11
N PHE A 933 -22.65 25.02 3.27
CA PHE A 933 -22.03 26.32 3.00
C PHE A 933 -21.49 26.51 1.57
N PHE A 934 -21.93 25.71 0.59
CA PHE A 934 -21.52 25.89 -0.79
C PHE A 934 -21.92 27.28 -1.31
N ARG A 935 -20.92 28.08 -1.69
CA ARG A 935 -21.06 29.48 -2.14
C ARG A 935 -21.89 30.37 -1.20
N GLN A 936 -21.92 30.02 0.10
CA GLN A 936 -22.53 30.86 1.13
C GLN A 936 -21.48 31.73 1.80
N ASN A 937 -21.80 33.02 1.97
CA ASN A 937 -20.92 33.96 2.67
C ASN A 937 -20.79 33.54 4.15
N SER A 938 -19.60 33.10 4.55
CA SER A 938 -19.27 32.79 5.94
C SER A 938 -17.83 33.17 6.24
N ALA A 939 -17.60 33.76 7.41
CA ALA A 939 -16.24 34.08 7.87
C ALA A 939 -15.52 32.79 8.30
N PHE A 940 -14.21 32.74 8.05
CA PHE A 940 -13.36 31.59 8.38
C PHE A 940 -13.56 31.08 9.82
N ASN A 941 -13.50 31.99 10.79
CA ASN A 941 -13.61 31.68 12.21
C ASN A 941 -14.98 31.12 12.64
N ASN A 942 -16.04 31.37 11.87
CA ASN A 942 -17.41 30.97 12.20
C ASN A 942 -17.90 29.78 11.37
N ASN A 943 -17.11 29.32 10.40
CA ASN A 943 -17.46 28.16 9.59
C ASN A 943 -16.65 26.95 10.05
N LYS A 944 -17.33 26.02 10.74
CA LYS A 944 -16.70 24.77 11.21
C LYS A 944 -16.12 23.94 10.07
N TYR A 945 -16.76 23.94 8.89
CA TYR A 945 -16.32 23.12 7.75
C TYR A 945 -15.01 23.61 7.15
N LEU A 946 -14.70 24.91 7.28
CA LEU A 946 -13.37 25.48 7.03
C LEU A 946 -12.34 25.09 8.10
N GLY A 947 -12.75 24.44 9.18
CA GLY A 947 -11.91 24.15 10.34
C GLY A 947 -11.70 25.36 11.25
N GLY A 948 -12.55 26.39 11.16
CA GLY A 948 -12.49 27.55 12.05
C GLY A 948 -12.78 27.19 13.52
N THR A 949 -12.38 28.08 14.43
CA THR A 949 -12.49 27.87 15.89
C THR A 949 -13.92 27.85 16.43
N VAL A 950 -14.92 28.30 15.65
CA VAL A 950 -16.34 28.43 16.03
C VAL A 950 -16.48 28.97 17.46
N LYS A 951 -16.45 30.30 17.59
CA LYS A 951 -16.70 30.95 18.88
C LYS A 951 -18.13 30.75 19.36
#